data_AF-A0A8J2EMU7-F1
#
_entry.id   AF-A0A8J2EMU7-F1
#
_cell.length_a   1.000
_cell.length_b   1.000
_cell.length_c   1.000
_cell.angle_alpha   90.00
_cell.angle_beta   90.00
_cell.angle_gamma   90.00
#
_symmetry.space_group_name_H-M   'P 1'
#
loop_
_entity.id
_entity.type
_entity.pdbx_description
1 polymer ?
#
loop_
_entity_poly.entity_id
_entity_poly.type
_entity_poly.pdbx_seq_one_letter_code
_entity_poly.pdbx_strand_id
1 'polypeptide(L)'
;MSPSAFCFFSSPRRLRAAWFSSMLLLTRSSTNFAIADQALLGTTSKGLPPAPTTYPNPPAWPKGAVTVFRPDEEQSPADKQAILDDIFSEHGTYTVHDARGYFEERGREFSQRRHAFLFLPGKHSVTVNVGYYHHVLGLGEDGEVDESHHLVQVAADEIKRSSDATSTSRTTHKNHKSRSRKRTQIEKVQVLNGSPDFRAGALTNFWRKAENFHTPNDLNWWVSQASTLRRVSVAGSLFLSGMDWPSFNFGYSSGGFVADVVVGKDVDSGSQQQFCFRNVQAAGRFVPGSWNFVLLDCVFEQGGDDASLPKITKVDGLPIFAKKPFLVAHNTVAEQNVGTKRNNESDEHVPAGAHQDNQGLQHQKYFIVVPAAETTTSRTATIIPKDEAAPAPRALNKKPRRISFERVFVADPSDADVIAKINHVLSSATEFPPAVVLTPGIYHCRGNESVTISRPETLLLGIGLATLVAHGETQPCLVVTDKARGSRISGLIVQPAPDFRGDTLVQIGKKNDRDQNRAEDERASTCTSSCSSRKNVVHGVTPEPEDHIFLYDIFVRVGGDTDSRVVEVRAKSMMTILASHVVLENLWLWRADHDIGGDVRKERNPVDHALEVHGNSVTIYGLAAEHVLRDQVRWYGQHGRVYFFQSEFPYDAHGVGATEVELDSRVVAYRVMPNVTSHDARGLSVYSFFRDHDVEAQTAISFPDEALLTPKATHDVTTELSSTSHAANCTGSGELQPAKDKISLRNLCSRYLNGYGGIRSIANGFGPSVDRNNPGPVYFPSIDAVVAPKSMLKSKTSSVEEPGVQSQGWSQRTDGDL
;
A
#
# COMPACT_ATOMS: atom_id res chain seq x y z
N MET A 1 -23.45 43.99 -45.38
CA MET A 1 -23.42 44.57 -46.75
C MET A 1 -22.21 44.03 -47.49
N SER A 2 -22.30 43.80 -48.80
CA SER A 2 -21.19 43.39 -49.69
C SER A 2 -21.49 43.85 -51.12
N PRO A 3 -20.49 44.31 -51.88
CA PRO A 3 -20.06 43.66 -53.14
C PRO A 3 -18.53 43.34 -53.13
N SER A 4 -17.98 42.31 -53.81
CA SER A 4 -17.78 42.08 -55.28
C SER A 4 -16.64 42.93 -55.90
N ALA A 5 -15.76 42.46 -56.81
CA ALA A 5 -15.45 41.12 -57.37
C ALA A 5 -14.12 41.16 -58.22
N PHE A 6 -13.85 40.12 -59.05
CA PHE A 6 -12.78 39.97 -60.09
C PHE A 6 -11.33 39.70 -59.59
N CYS A 7 -10.37 39.05 -60.31
CA CYS A 7 -10.28 37.98 -61.35
C CYS A 7 -8.74 37.73 -61.64
N PHE A 8 -8.17 36.71 -62.32
CA PHE A 8 -8.59 35.47 -63.00
C PHE A 8 -7.37 34.50 -63.19
N PHE A 9 -7.60 33.26 -63.69
CA PHE A 9 -6.72 32.28 -64.42
C PHE A 9 -5.17 32.39 -64.36
N SER A 10 -4.40 31.30 -64.19
CA SER A 10 -4.29 30.17 -65.14
C SER A 10 -3.48 28.95 -64.59
N SER A 11 -3.24 27.91 -65.42
CA SER A 11 -2.73 26.57 -65.06
C SER A 11 -2.20 25.84 -66.32
N PRO A 12 -1.46 24.69 -66.29
CA PRO A 12 -0.41 24.20 -65.36
C PRO A 12 0.90 23.85 -66.12
N ARG A 13 1.93 23.29 -65.45
CA ARG A 13 2.82 22.23 -66.03
C ARG A 13 3.66 21.49 -65.00
N ARG A 14 4.05 20.25 -65.36
CA ARG A 14 5.04 19.40 -64.67
C ARG A 14 6.40 19.56 -65.35
N LEU A 15 7.53 19.40 -64.64
CA LEU A 15 8.54 18.34 -64.94
C LEU A 15 9.74 18.32 -63.96
N ARG A 16 10.48 17.21 -64.05
CA ARG A 16 11.49 16.68 -63.11
C ARG A 16 12.89 17.33 -63.19
N ALA A 17 13.62 17.20 -62.07
CA ALA A 17 15.01 16.68 -61.94
C ALA A 17 16.25 17.61 -61.81
N ALA A 18 16.93 17.39 -60.67
CA ALA A 18 18.38 17.12 -60.51
C ALA A 18 19.40 18.27 -60.34
N TRP A 19 20.54 17.84 -59.76
CA TRP A 19 21.82 18.54 -59.47
C TRP A 19 21.86 19.53 -58.28
N PHE A 20 23.01 19.80 -57.64
CA PHE A 20 24.04 18.94 -56.98
C PHE A 20 25.09 19.88 -56.34
N SER A 21 25.51 19.65 -55.08
CA SER A 21 26.74 20.24 -54.46
C SER A 21 26.81 21.79 -54.30
N SER A 22 27.61 22.38 -53.40
CA SER A 22 28.45 21.85 -52.29
C SER A 22 28.81 22.95 -51.27
N MET A 23 29.07 22.55 -50.01
CA MET A 23 29.86 23.27 -48.97
C MET A 23 29.31 24.61 -48.43
N LEU A 24 29.72 25.12 -47.26
CA LEU A 24 30.83 24.74 -46.35
C LEU A 24 30.42 24.73 -44.85
N LEU A 25 31.31 24.19 -44.00
CA LEU A 25 31.19 23.88 -42.57
C LEU A 25 30.67 25.00 -41.64
N LEU A 26 29.99 24.57 -40.56
CA LEU A 26 30.32 24.96 -39.18
C LEU A 26 30.01 23.79 -38.22
N THR A 27 30.74 23.69 -37.11
CA THR A 27 30.86 22.46 -36.31
C THR A 27 29.79 22.26 -35.24
N ARG A 28 29.37 21.01 -35.02
CA ARG A 28 28.67 20.55 -33.80
C ARG A 28 29.35 19.31 -33.24
N SER A 29 29.67 19.32 -31.96
CA SER A 29 30.04 18.13 -31.17
C SER A 29 28.78 17.51 -30.58
N SER A 30 28.31 16.40 -31.15
CA SER A 30 27.17 15.64 -30.65
C SER A 30 27.54 14.17 -30.47
N THR A 31 27.88 13.77 -29.25
CA THR A 31 28.28 12.40 -28.92
C THR A 31 27.11 11.58 -28.38
N ASN A 32 26.65 10.67 -29.23
CA ASN A 32 26.08 9.36 -28.90
C ASN A 32 24.92 9.28 -27.89
N PHE A 33 23.69 9.40 -28.40
CA PHE A 33 22.51 8.72 -27.85
C PHE A 33 21.61 8.21 -29.00
N ALA A 34 21.98 7.08 -29.61
CA ALA A 34 21.14 6.33 -30.55
C ALA A 34 21.70 4.91 -30.83
N ILE A 35 20.84 4.02 -31.33
CA ILE A 35 21.14 2.68 -31.89
C ILE A 35 21.62 1.62 -30.88
N ALA A 36 20.65 1.02 -30.19
CA ALA A 36 20.72 -0.36 -29.67
C ALA A 36 19.35 -1.07 -29.79
N ASP A 37 18.55 -0.72 -30.82
CA ASP A 37 17.10 -0.97 -30.87
C ASP A 37 16.61 -1.56 -32.21
N GLN A 38 17.41 -2.42 -32.84
CA GLN A 38 17.03 -3.18 -34.06
C GLN A 38 17.52 -4.64 -34.02
N ALA A 39 17.59 -5.24 -32.83
CA ALA A 39 18.16 -6.59 -32.63
C ALA A 39 17.28 -7.55 -31.80
N LEU A 40 15.95 -7.38 -31.80
CA LEU A 40 15.03 -8.29 -31.09
C LEU A 40 13.73 -8.67 -31.84
N LEU A 41 13.71 -8.52 -33.17
CA LEU A 41 12.62 -9.02 -34.03
C LEU A 41 13.10 -10.21 -34.86
N GLY A 42 13.12 -11.42 -34.28
CA GLY A 42 13.52 -12.61 -35.04
C GLY A 42 14.02 -13.85 -34.27
N THR A 43 13.75 -14.00 -32.97
CA THR A 43 14.02 -15.26 -32.25
C THR A 43 12.76 -16.11 -32.15
N THR A 44 12.69 -17.18 -32.95
CA THR A 44 11.73 -18.26 -32.69
C THR A 44 12.03 -18.93 -31.36
N SER A 45 10.99 -19.38 -30.64
CA SER A 45 11.10 -19.86 -29.28
C SER A 45 11.86 -21.20 -29.18
N LYS A 46 13.18 -21.10 -29.01
CA LYS A 46 13.90 -22.06 -28.18
C LYS A 46 13.31 -21.96 -26.78
N GLY A 47 12.46 -22.91 -26.41
CA GLY A 47 11.83 -22.93 -25.09
C GLY A 47 12.89 -22.85 -24.00
N LEU A 48 12.60 -22.07 -22.95
CA LEU A 48 13.47 -21.98 -21.78
C LEU A 48 13.78 -23.40 -21.27
N PRO A 49 15.04 -23.69 -20.88
CA PRO A 49 15.38 -24.98 -20.29
C PRO A 49 14.51 -25.22 -19.04
N PRO A 50 14.22 -26.48 -18.68
CA PRO A 50 13.43 -26.77 -17.47
C PRO A 50 14.04 -26.05 -16.26
N ALA A 51 13.19 -25.44 -15.43
CA ALA A 51 13.63 -24.68 -14.28
C ALA A 51 14.54 -25.55 -13.37
N PRO A 52 15.65 -25.00 -12.84
CA PRO A 52 16.58 -25.80 -12.05
C PRO A 52 15.89 -26.32 -10.79
N THR A 53 16.17 -27.58 -10.45
CA THR A 53 15.55 -28.26 -9.30
C THR A 53 15.95 -27.66 -7.95
N THR A 54 17.04 -26.90 -7.91
CA THR A 54 17.58 -26.21 -6.73
C THR A 54 18.30 -24.92 -7.12
N TYR A 55 18.19 -23.89 -6.28
CA TYR A 55 18.88 -22.60 -6.41
C TYR A 55 20.04 -22.45 -5.39
N PRO A 56 20.94 -21.47 -5.54
CA PRO A 56 22.00 -21.21 -4.56
C PRO A 56 21.45 -20.77 -3.19
N ASN A 57 22.01 -21.32 -2.11
CA ASN A 57 21.80 -20.86 -0.74
C ASN A 57 23.15 -20.90 0.01
N PRO A 58 23.83 -19.75 0.24
CA PRO A 58 23.32 -18.38 0.08
C PRO A 58 23.01 -17.99 -1.39
N PRO A 59 22.01 -17.13 -1.62
CA PRO A 59 21.67 -16.65 -2.96
C PRO A 59 22.74 -15.67 -3.49
N ALA A 60 22.86 -15.62 -4.82
CA ALA A 60 23.67 -14.61 -5.50
C ALA A 60 22.92 -13.27 -5.54
N TRP A 61 23.20 -12.39 -4.57
CA TRP A 61 22.62 -11.03 -4.55
C TRP A 61 23.31 -10.10 -5.57
N PRO A 62 22.57 -9.23 -6.28
CA PRO A 62 23.14 -8.26 -7.20
C PRO A 62 23.95 -7.19 -6.45
N LYS A 63 25.21 -7.02 -6.86
CA LYS A 63 26.12 -6.02 -6.28
C LYS A 63 25.60 -4.60 -6.51
N GLY A 64 25.74 -3.73 -5.51
CA GLY A 64 25.27 -2.35 -5.53
C GLY A 64 23.77 -2.19 -5.22
N ALA A 65 22.91 -3.03 -5.83
CA ALA A 65 21.48 -3.05 -5.53
C ALA A 65 21.16 -3.68 -4.16
N VAL A 66 21.91 -4.71 -3.75
CA VAL A 66 21.79 -5.35 -2.43
C VAL A 66 23.11 -5.28 -1.68
N THR A 67 23.06 -4.76 -0.46
CA THR A 67 24.20 -4.72 0.46
C THR A 67 23.91 -5.58 1.68
N VAL A 68 24.73 -6.60 1.93
CA VAL A 68 24.62 -7.47 3.11
C VAL A 68 25.63 -7.01 4.16
N PHE A 69 25.13 -6.60 5.32
CA PHE A 69 25.93 -6.14 6.45
C PHE A 69 26.11 -7.26 7.50
N ARG A 70 27.35 -7.49 7.92
CA ARG A 70 27.71 -8.45 8.98
C ARG A 70 27.75 -7.77 10.35
N PRO A 71 27.52 -8.51 11.46
CA PRO A 71 27.54 -7.93 12.80
C PRO A 71 28.89 -7.27 13.15
N ASP A 72 28.91 -6.45 14.21
CA ASP A 72 30.11 -5.70 14.65
C ASP A 72 31.32 -6.61 14.98
N GLU A 73 31.09 -7.88 15.29
CA GLU A 73 32.12 -8.91 15.52
C GLU A 73 32.82 -9.36 14.20
N GLU A 74 32.22 -9.10 13.03
CA GLU A 74 32.65 -9.59 11.71
C GLU A 74 32.92 -8.46 10.69
N GLN A 75 32.36 -7.26 10.89
CA GLN A 75 32.56 -6.10 10.01
C GLN A 75 32.49 -4.80 10.82
N SER A 76 33.51 -3.95 10.64
CA SER A 76 33.68 -2.68 11.35
C SER A 76 32.45 -1.78 11.25
N PRO A 77 31.98 -1.18 12.37
CA PRO A 77 30.96 -0.13 12.35
C PRO A 77 31.27 1.02 11.38
N ALA A 78 32.54 1.44 11.30
CA ALA A 78 32.94 2.55 10.43
C ALA A 78 32.77 2.22 8.94
N ASP A 79 33.19 1.03 8.51
CA ASP A 79 33.07 0.59 7.12
C ASP A 79 31.59 0.46 6.71
N LYS A 80 30.74 -0.03 7.64
CA LYS A 80 29.29 -0.12 7.43
C LYS A 80 28.65 1.26 7.33
N GLN A 81 29.03 2.19 8.20
CA GLN A 81 28.53 3.56 8.18
C GLN A 81 28.95 4.28 6.89
N ALA A 82 30.19 4.13 6.44
CA ALA A 82 30.68 4.73 5.19
C ALA A 82 29.86 4.27 3.97
N ILE A 83 29.51 2.97 3.88
CA ILE A 83 28.66 2.45 2.79
C ILE A 83 27.22 2.97 2.88
N LEU A 84 26.69 3.13 4.09
CA LEU A 84 25.34 3.69 4.31
C LEU A 84 25.28 5.18 3.94
N ASP A 85 26.29 5.95 4.32
CA ASP A 85 26.37 7.39 4.07
C ASP A 85 26.65 7.69 2.59
N ASP A 86 27.48 6.89 1.91
CA ASP A 86 27.73 6.96 0.46
C ASP A 86 26.43 6.80 -0.34
N ILE A 87 25.68 5.72 -0.10
CA ILE A 87 24.40 5.46 -0.78
C ILE A 87 23.33 6.50 -0.40
N PHE A 88 23.31 6.97 0.86
CA PHE A 88 22.41 8.05 1.27
C PHE A 88 22.82 9.42 0.72
N SER A 89 24.08 9.64 0.35
CA SER A 89 24.52 10.86 -0.33
C SER A 89 23.91 11.01 -1.72
N GLU A 90 23.63 9.90 -2.42
CA GLU A 90 22.94 9.86 -3.72
C GLU A 90 21.41 9.82 -3.59
N HIS A 91 20.87 9.09 -2.60
CA HIS A 91 19.43 8.77 -2.50
C HIS A 91 18.69 9.37 -1.30
N GLY A 92 19.37 10.18 -0.50
CA GLY A 92 18.81 10.84 0.67
C GLY A 92 17.78 11.94 0.38
N THR A 93 17.07 12.33 1.43
CA THR A 93 16.00 13.35 1.45
C THR A 93 16.54 14.79 1.51
N TYR A 94 17.79 15.02 1.09
CA TYR A 94 18.42 16.32 1.15
C TYR A 94 18.10 17.18 -0.08
N THR A 95 17.56 18.38 0.15
CA THR A 95 17.53 19.43 -0.87
C THR A 95 18.95 20.00 -1.01
N VAL A 96 19.64 19.68 -2.10
CA VAL A 96 20.87 20.39 -2.49
C VAL A 96 20.48 21.53 -3.42
N HIS A 97 20.89 22.75 -3.08
CA HIS A 97 20.59 23.96 -3.84
C HIS A 97 21.73 24.21 -4.84
N ASP A 98 21.46 23.99 -6.13
CA ASP A 98 22.36 24.42 -7.21
C ASP A 98 22.31 25.96 -7.36
N ALA A 99 23.39 26.54 -7.88
CA ALA A 99 23.53 28.00 -8.03
C ALA A 99 22.59 28.63 -9.10
N ARG A 100 21.65 27.88 -9.65
CA ARG A 100 20.60 28.31 -10.59
C ARG A 100 19.18 28.04 -10.06
N GLY A 101 19.05 27.49 -8.85
CA GLY A 101 17.75 27.27 -8.19
C GLY A 101 16.95 26.09 -8.73
N TYR A 102 17.60 25.10 -9.37
CA TYR A 102 16.92 23.88 -9.82
C TYR A 102 17.13 22.71 -8.84
N PHE A 103 16.04 22.05 -8.48
CA PHE A 103 15.97 21.09 -7.37
C PHE A 103 16.62 19.74 -7.70
N GLU A 104 17.73 19.38 -7.02
CA GLU A 104 18.26 18.01 -7.07
C GLU A 104 17.29 16.98 -6.48
N GLU A 105 16.48 17.39 -5.50
CA GLU A 105 15.61 16.53 -4.70
C GLU A 105 14.66 15.66 -5.55
N ARG A 106 14.01 16.26 -6.56
CA ARG A 106 13.12 15.55 -7.49
C ARG A 106 13.85 14.46 -8.28
N GLY A 107 15.13 14.63 -8.58
CA GLY A 107 15.95 13.59 -9.24
C GLY A 107 16.25 12.39 -8.34
N ARG A 108 16.24 12.59 -7.02
CA ARG A 108 16.44 11.54 -5.99
C ARG A 108 15.13 10.82 -5.72
N GLU A 109 14.05 11.58 -5.57
CA GLU A 109 12.66 11.12 -5.46
C GLU A 109 12.25 10.22 -6.64
N PHE A 110 12.47 10.68 -7.88
CA PHE A 110 12.14 9.92 -9.09
C PHE A 110 13.30 9.06 -9.62
N SER A 111 14.29 8.76 -8.78
CA SER A 111 15.45 7.95 -9.18
C SER A 111 15.05 6.56 -9.68
N GLN A 112 15.85 6.00 -10.58
CA GLN A 112 15.69 4.66 -11.14
C GLN A 112 16.48 3.59 -10.36
N ARG A 113 17.38 4.00 -9.45
CA ARG A 113 18.11 3.10 -8.55
C ARG A 113 17.21 2.63 -7.39
N ARG A 114 17.59 1.52 -6.77
CA ARG A 114 16.81 0.76 -5.78
C ARG A 114 17.78 0.05 -4.85
N HIS A 115 17.61 0.14 -3.53
CA HIS A 115 18.57 -0.43 -2.57
C HIS A 115 17.90 -1.25 -1.46
N ALA A 116 18.44 -2.44 -1.19
CA ALA A 116 18.09 -3.24 -0.02
C ALA A 116 19.30 -3.46 0.89
N PHE A 117 19.14 -3.10 2.17
CA PHE A 117 20.17 -3.25 3.21
C PHE A 117 19.81 -4.45 4.08
N LEU A 118 20.56 -5.54 3.91
CA LEU A 118 20.32 -6.83 4.55
C LEU A 118 21.25 -6.99 5.76
N PHE A 119 20.74 -6.67 6.95
CA PHE A 119 21.47 -6.78 8.21
C PHE A 119 21.32 -8.19 8.78
N LEU A 120 22.43 -8.93 8.84
CA LEU A 120 22.48 -10.27 9.41
C LEU A 120 22.14 -10.28 10.93
N PRO A 121 21.84 -11.44 11.54
CA PRO A 121 21.66 -11.54 12.98
C PRO A 121 22.89 -11.04 13.77
N GLY A 122 22.66 -10.47 14.95
CA GLY A 122 23.67 -9.81 15.79
C GLY A 122 23.52 -8.28 15.84
N LYS A 123 24.51 -7.62 16.44
CA LYS A 123 24.54 -6.17 16.66
C LYS A 123 25.20 -5.43 15.49
N HIS A 124 24.63 -4.28 15.12
CA HIS A 124 25.17 -3.34 14.15
C HIS A 124 25.16 -1.92 14.73
N SER A 125 26.32 -1.44 15.16
CA SER A 125 26.53 -0.07 15.69
C SER A 125 26.59 0.98 14.59
N VAL A 126 25.46 1.21 13.91
CA VAL A 126 25.33 2.17 12.80
C VAL A 126 24.05 2.97 12.90
N THR A 127 24.06 4.17 12.31
CA THR A 127 22.87 4.97 12.01
C THR A 127 22.47 4.79 10.55
N VAL A 128 21.35 4.09 10.32
CA VAL A 128 20.79 3.89 8.99
C VAL A 128 19.87 5.06 8.65
N ASN A 129 20.33 5.91 7.74
CA ASN A 129 19.51 6.97 7.14
C ASN A 129 18.71 6.39 5.96
N VAL A 130 17.38 6.52 6.00
CA VAL A 130 16.48 5.84 5.06
C VAL A 130 15.92 6.84 4.03
N GLY A 131 16.58 6.88 2.87
CA GLY A 131 16.24 7.71 1.71
C GLY A 131 15.19 7.08 0.79
N TYR A 132 15.09 7.61 -0.42
CA TYR A 132 14.17 7.13 -1.45
C TYR A 132 14.60 5.73 -1.95
N TYR A 133 13.63 4.84 -2.07
CA TYR A 133 13.80 3.43 -2.46
C TYR A 133 14.75 2.61 -1.59
N HIS A 134 15.00 3.04 -0.35
CA HIS A 134 15.74 2.26 0.65
C HIS A 134 14.81 1.24 1.33
N HIS A 135 15.23 -0.03 1.39
CA HIS A 135 14.56 -1.08 2.15
C HIS A 135 15.53 -1.70 3.18
N VAL A 136 15.37 -1.32 4.45
CA VAL A 136 16.10 -1.91 5.59
C VAL A 136 15.47 -3.26 5.95
N LEU A 137 16.26 -4.31 5.97
CA LEU A 137 15.84 -5.68 6.30
C LEU A 137 16.78 -6.26 7.33
N GLY A 138 16.31 -6.44 8.57
CA GLY A 138 16.95 -7.37 9.49
C GLY A 138 16.62 -8.81 9.10
N LEU A 139 17.54 -9.73 9.39
CA LEU A 139 17.48 -11.14 8.99
C LEU A 139 17.41 -12.09 10.19
N GLY A 140 17.05 -11.56 11.36
CA GLY A 140 16.86 -12.34 12.59
C GLY A 140 15.63 -13.26 12.57
N GLU A 141 15.69 -14.33 13.36
CA GLU A 141 14.58 -15.27 13.59
C GLU A 141 13.48 -14.69 14.50
N ASP A 142 13.83 -13.76 15.38
CA ASP A 142 12.96 -13.08 16.37
C ASP A 142 11.85 -12.20 15.74
N GLY A 143 11.60 -12.30 14.43
CA GLY A 143 10.66 -11.46 13.68
C GLY A 143 9.18 -11.75 13.93
N GLU A 144 8.84 -12.85 14.59
CA GLU A 144 7.48 -13.08 15.09
C GLU A 144 7.34 -12.45 16.48
N VAL A 145 6.72 -11.26 16.52
CA VAL A 145 6.27 -10.62 17.76
C VAL A 145 5.24 -11.54 18.43
N ASP A 146 5.59 -12.06 19.60
CA ASP A 146 4.71 -12.92 20.41
C ASP A 146 3.47 -12.15 20.86
N GLU A 147 2.28 -12.69 20.58
CA GLU A 147 0.99 -11.99 20.70
C GLU A 147 0.40 -11.97 22.11
N SER A 148 1.13 -12.50 23.10
CA SER A 148 0.71 -12.48 24.49
C SER A 148 0.97 -11.10 25.11
N HIS A 149 -0.10 -10.33 25.37
CA HIS A 149 0.00 -8.94 25.90
C HIS A 149 0.80 -8.82 27.21
N HIS A 150 0.94 -9.90 27.98
CA HIS A 150 1.86 -9.98 29.13
C HIS A 150 3.33 -9.67 28.77
N LEU A 151 3.68 -9.68 27.48
CA LEU A 151 5.01 -9.36 26.99
C LEU A 151 5.24 -7.89 26.64
N VAL A 152 4.29 -6.96 26.74
CA VAL A 152 4.62 -5.53 26.55
C VAL A 152 5.61 -5.09 27.63
N GLN A 153 5.29 -5.32 28.91
CA GLN A 153 6.23 -5.09 30.01
C GLN A 153 7.40 -6.07 30.04
N VAL A 154 7.22 -7.38 29.78
CA VAL A 154 8.35 -8.33 29.83
C VAL A 154 9.34 -8.12 28.67
N ALA A 155 8.89 -7.75 27.47
CA ALA A 155 9.79 -7.40 26.38
C ALA A 155 10.44 -6.03 26.62
N ALA A 156 9.71 -5.02 27.11
CA ALA A 156 10.32 -3.74 27.49
C ALA A 156 11.41 -3.91 28.58
N ASP A 157 11.18 -4.82 29.53
CA ASP A 157 12.15 -5.19 30.56
C ASP A 157 13.30 -6.05 30.03
N GLU A 158 13.08 -7.05 29.17
CA GLU A 158 14.17 -7.80 28.51
C GLU A 158 15.01 -6.86 27.63
N ILE A 159 14.38 -5.90 26.95
CA ILE A 159 15.05 -4.86 26.16
C ILE A 159 15.95 -4.00 27.05
N LYS A 160 15.43 -3.39 28.14
CA LYS A 160 16.25 -2.62 29.11
C LYS A 160 17.39 -3.46 29.70
N ARG A 161 17.11 -4.70 30.10
CA ARG A 161 18.11 -5.62 30.66
C ARG A 161 19.13 -6.10 29.62
N SER A 162 18.86 -5.94 28.32
CA SER A 162 19.81 -6.25 27.24
C SER A 162 20.75 -5.09 26.92
N SER A 163 20.34 -3.84 27.13
CA SER A 163 21.23 -2.67 27.07
C SER A 163 22.17 -2.59 28.29
N ASP A 164 21.70 -2.95 29.48
CA ASP A 164 22.45 -2.88 30.74
C ASP A 164 23.44 -4.06 30.95
N ALA A 165 24.03 -4.57 29.87
CA ALA A 165 24.83 -5.80 29.85
C ALA A 165 26.26 -5.67 30.44
N THR A 166 26.44 -4.84 31.47
CA THR A 166 27.68 -4.71 32.26
C THR A 166 27.61 -5.39 33.64
N SER A 167 26.43 -5.85 34.07
CA SER A 167 26.22 -6.47 35.39
C SER A 167 26.55 -7.97 35.44
N THR A 168 27.18 -8.41 36.54
CA THR A 168 27.84 -9.71 36.68
C THR A 168 26.98 -10.77 37.40
N SER A 169 26.02 -11.39 36.68
CA SER A 169 25.21 -12.51 37.21
C SER A 169 25.35 -13.80 36.41
N ARG A 170 26.04 -14.80 36.99
CA ARG A 170 26.66 -15.91 36.23
C ARG A 170 25.73 -17.06 35.84
N THR A 171 24.45 -17.04 36.23
CA THR A 171 23.50 -18.16 36.07
C THR A 171 22.49 -17.99 34.92
N THR A 172 22.11 -16.78 34.53
CA THR A 172 21.11 -16.54 33.44
C THR A 172 21.75 -16.37 32.05
N HIS A 173 23.04 -16.00 31.97
CA HIS A 173 23.71 -15.63 30.72
C HIS A 173 23.64 -16.66 29.56
N LYS A 174 23.42 -17.96 29.83
CA LYS A 174 23.35 -18.98 28.77
C LYS A 174 22.17 -18.76 27.81
N ASN A 175 20.98 -18.42 28.33
CA ASN A 175 19.81 -18.24 27.48
C ASN A 175 19.85 -16.90 26.73
N HIS A 176 20.26 -15.81 27.39
CA HIS A 176 20.35 -14.50 26.75
C HIS A 176 21.39 -14.46 25.61
N LYS A 177 22.55 -15.12 25.76
CA LYS A 177 23.52 -15.26 24.65
C LYS A 177 23.00 -16.09 23.48
N SER A 178 21.99 -16.95 23.69
CA SER A 178 21.34 -17.71 22.62
C SER A 178 20.24 -16.91 21.89
N ARG A 179 19.52 -16.01 22.58
CA ARG A 179 18.55 -15.08 21.96
C ARG A 179 19.24 -13.94 21.20
N SER A 180 20.23 -13.30 21.83
CA SER A 180 20.96 -12.16 21.25
C SER A 180 21.58 -12.45 19.86
N ARG A 181 21.99 -13.70 19.61
CA ARG A 181 22.54 -14.15 18.32
C ARG A 181 21.51 -14.47 17.23
N LYS A 182 20.22 -14.52 17.57
CA LYS A 182 19.10 -14.78 16.64
C LYS A 182 18.38 -13.52 16.18
N ARG A 183 18.58 -12.39 16.85
CA ARG A 183 17.95 -11.10 16.56
C ARG A 183 18.91 -10.20 15.78
N THR A 184 18.39 -9.43 14.83
CA THR A 184 19.13 -8.28 14.26
C THR A 184 18.87 -7.04 15.10
N GLN A 185 19.92 -6.44 15.65
CA GLN A 185 19.87 -5.16 16.36
C GLN A 185 20.62 -4.10 15.56
N ILE A 186 19.95 -3.00 15.22
CA ILE A 186 20.53 -1.85 14.54
C ILE A 186 20.49 -0.69 15.54
N GLU A 187 21.62 0.00 15.75
CA GLU A 187 21.72 1.02 16.80
C GLU A 187 20.80 2.22 16.57
N LYS A 188 20.67 2.71 15.34
CA LYS A 188 19.66 3.70 14.97
C LYS A 188 19.16 3.49 13.55
N VAL A 189 17.85 3.66 13.34
CA VAL A 189 17.23 3.77 12.01
C VAL A 189 16.40 5.05 12.01
N GLN A 190 16.55 5.88 10.98
CA GLN A 190 15.83 7.15 10.88
C GLN A 190 15.48 7.56 9.44
N VAL A 191 14.30 8.15 9.29
CA VAL A 191 13.95 9.04 8.17
C VAL A 191 13.93 10.46 8.76
N LEU A 192 14.63 11.39 8.10
CA LEU A 192 14.68 12.80 8.44
C LEU A 192 14.25 13.65 7.23
N ASN A 193 13.78 14.87 7.47
CA ASN A 193 13.78 15.88 6.41
C ASN A 193 15.21 16.39 6.19
N GLY A 194 15.55 16.73 4.95
CA GLY A 194 16.91 17.13 4.57
C GLY A 194 17.01 18.52 3.94
N SER A 195 16.01 19.38 4.10
CA SER A 195 16.10 20.76 3.61
C SER A 195 16.56 21.72 4.72
N PRO A 196 17.47 22.68 4.43
CA PRO A 196 17.67 23.86 5.27
C PRO A 196 16.49 24.84 5.21
N ASP A 197 15.78 24.88 4.08
CA ASP A 197 14.75 25.87 3.77
C ASP A 197 13.33 25.36 4.08
N PHE A 198 13.06 24.05 3.92
CA PHE A 198 11.81 23.44 4.38
C PHE A 198 11.93 22.98 5.85
N ARG A 199 11.17 23.66 6.73
CA ARG A 199 10.76 23.22 8.08
C ARG A 199 10.45 21.72 8.12
N ALA A 200 10.68 21.06 9.25
CA ALA A 200 10.76 19.59 9.41
C ALA A 200 9.52 18.76 8.99
N GLY A 201 9.20 18.75 7.69
CA GLY A 201 8.09 18.05 7.07
C GLY A 201 8.51 16.80 6.31
N ALA A 202 7.52 16.02 5.90
CA ALA A 202 7.73 14.72 5.29
C ALA A 202 6.73 14.44 4.15
N LEU A 203 6.05 15.45 3.60
CA LEU A 203 5.01 15.28 2.57
C LEU A 203 5.46 14.44 1.37
N THR A 204 6.71 14.59 0.92
CA THR A 204 7.34 13.83 -0.17
C THR A 204 8.17 12.62 0.30
N ASN A 205 8.19 12.27 1.59
CA ASN A 205 8.97 11.12 2.10
C ASN A 205 8.29 9.77 1.79
N PHE A 206 8.20 9.46 0.50
CA PHE A 206 7.60 8.27 -0.10
C PHE A 206 8.58 7.09 -0.20
N TRP A 207 8.07 5.95 -0.68
CA TRP A 207 8.81 4.80 -1.20
C TRP A 207 10.02 4.37 -0.34
N ARG A 208 9.78 3.99 0.91
CA ARG A 208 10.82 3.38 1.77
C ARG A 208 10.28 2.38 2.77
N LYS A 209 11.12 1.43 3.19
CA LYS A 209 10.69 0.32 4.04
C LYS A 209 11.74 -0.01 5.10
N ALA A 210 11.29 -0.40 6.29
CA ALA A 210 12.17 -0.95 7.32
C ALA A 210 11.48 -2.09 8.07
N GLU A 211 12.11 -3.27 8.10
CA GLU A 211 11.49 -4.49 8.64
C GLU A 211 12.44 -5.40 9.43
N ASN A 212 11.88 -6.16 10.38
CA ASN A 212 12.51 -7.29 11.09
C ASN A 212 13.78 -6.96 11.90
N PHE A 213 13.77 -5.87 12.69
CA PHE A 213 14.91 -5.47 13.52
C PHE A 213 14.50 -4.90 14.89
N HIS A 214 15.50 -4.79 15.78
CA HIS A 214 15.39 -4.09 17.06
C HIS A 214 16.27 -2.84 17.06
N THR A 215 15.77 -1.74 17.65
CA THR A 215 16.58 -0.55 17.99
C THR A 215 16.55 -0.30 19.51
N PRO A 216 17.72 -0.08 20.16
CA PRO A 216 17.81 0.30 21.57
C PRO A 216 17.51 1.79 21.81
N ASN A 217 17.31 2.58 20.74
CA ASN A 217 17.08 4.01 20.79
C ASN A 217 15.65 4.39 20.35
N ASP A 218 15.30 5.67 20.47
CA ASP A 218 14.12 6.25 19.82
C ASP A 218 14.24 6.13 18.28
N LEU A 219 13.11 5.98 17.58
CA LEU A 219 13.05 5.78 16.12
C LEU A 219 12.27 6.92 15.45
N ASN A 220 12.95 7.68 14.57
CA ASN A 220 12.32 8.73 13.76
C ASN A 220 11.87 8.14 12.42
N TRP A 221 10.55 8.03 12.20
CA TRP A 221 9.95 7.53 10.97
C TRP A 221 9.09 8.63 10.31
N TRP A 222 9.73 9.75 9.97
CA TRP A 222 9.09 10.94 9.42
C TRP A 222 8.75 10.73 7.94
N VAL A 223 7.56 10.19 7.66
CA VAL A 223 7.20 9.66 6.33
C VAL A 223 5.82 10.09 5.81
N SER A 224 5.63 9.89 4.51
CA SER A 224 4.34 9.96 3.81
C SER A 224 3.89 8.58 3.29
N GLN A 225 2.98 8.53 2.31
CA GLN A 225 2.44 7.34 1.65
C GLN A 225 3.55 6.39 1.12
N ALA A 226 3.19 5.11 0.93
CA ALA A 226 4.09 4.01 0.52
C ALA A 226 5.37 3.82 1.38
N SER A 227 5.36 4.33 2.62
CA SER A 227 6.45 4.18 3.57
C SER A 227 6.05 3.32 4.77
N THR A 228 6.79 2.22 4.99
CA THR A 228 6.32 1.12 5.86
C THR A 228 7.31 0.67 6.92
N LEU A 229 6.83 0.48 8.15
CA LEU A 229 7.57 -0.13 9.26
C LEU A 229 6.88 -1.45 9.68
N ARG A 230 7.58 -2.60 9.64
CA ARG A 230 6.95 -3.90 9.96
C ARG A 230 7.85 -4.85 10.78
N ARG A 231 7.33 -5.50 11.84
CA ARG A 231 8.14 -6.40 12.72
C ARG A 231 9.34 -5.68 13.31
N VAL A 232 9.09 -4.59 14.02
CA VAL A 232 10.14 -3.76 14.64
C VAL A 232 9.89 -3.63 16.13
N SER A 233 10.96 -3.69 16.92
CA SER A 233 10.90 -3.40 18.36
C SER A 233 11.76 -2.18 18.68
N VAL A 234 11.13 -1.13 19.20
CA VAL A 234 11.75 0.15 19.56
C VAL A 234 11.84 0.22 21.07
N ALA A 235 13.04 0.30 21.64
CA ALA A 235 13.20 0.49 23.09
C ALA A 235 12.77 1.89 23.55
N GLY A 236 12.95 2.87 22.65
CA GLY A 236 12.54 4.25 22.83
C GLY A 236 11.08 4.54 22.44
N SER A 237 10.83 5.80 22.11
CA SER A 237 9.61 6.27 21.46
C SER A 237 9.70 6.11 19.94
N LEU A 238 8.55 6.02 19.29
CA LEU A 238 8.41 6.07 17.83
C LEU A 238 7.84 7.43 17.42
N PHE A 239 8.64 8.26 16.74
CA PHE A 239 8.24 9.59 16.28
C PHE A 239 7.93 9.59 14.79
N LEU A 240 6.71 9.98 14.38
CA LEU A 240 6.26 9.88 12.99
C LEU A 240 6.30 11.19 12.20
N SER A 241 6.67 12.31 12.83
CA SER A 241 6.83 13.63 12.17
C SER A 241 8.01 14.41 12.74
N GLY A 242 8.60 15.28 11.94
CA GLY A 242 9.68 16.16 12.39
C GLY A 242 9.19 17.36 13.20
N MET A 243 10.03 17.81 14.15
CA MET A 243 9.83 19.02 14.94
C MET A 243 11.12 19.84 14.98
N ASP A 244 11.04 21.09 14.54
CA ASP A 244 12.12 22.07 14.58
C ASP A 244 12.28 22.60 16.03
N TRP A 245 13.30 22.11 16.73
CA TRP A 245 13.68 22.60 18.06
C TRP A 245 14.60 23.84 17.96
N PRO A 246 14.42 24.89 18.77
CA PRO A 246 13.48 25.06 19.89
C PRO A 246 12.15 25.74 19.50
N SER A 247 11.84 25.87 18.21
CA SER A 247 10.66 26.60 17.74
C SER A 247 9.33 25.86 17.94
N PHE A 248 9.36 24.55 18.25
CA PHE A 248 8.18 23.66 18.30
C PHE A 248 7.35 23.66 17.00
N ASN A 249 7.94 24.09 15.88
CA ASN A 249 7.30 24.02 14.58
C ASN A 249 7.40 22.59 14.07
N PHE A 250 6.28 22.00 13.68
CA PHE A 250 6.27 20.75 12.93
C PHE A 250 6.03 21.06 11.45
N GLY A 251 6.71 20.35 10.54
CA GLY A 251 6.35 20.39 9.13
C GLY A 251 5.21 19.41 8.81
N TYR A 252 4.53 19.61 7.69
CA TYR A 252 3.44 18.73 7.26
C TYR A 252 3.96 17.31 6.91
N SER A 253 3.22 16.27 7.28
CA SER A 253 3.55 14.86 7.01
C SER A 253 2.26 14.09 6.67
N SER A 254 2.27 13.19 5.67
CA SER A 254 1.05 12.51 5.17
C SER A 254 1.19 10.99 5.12
N GLY A 255 1.54 10.39 6.26
CA GLY A 255 1.68 8.95 6.43
C GLY A 255 0.35 8.18 6.27
N GLY A 256 0.35 6.86 6.33
CA GLY A 256 1.48 5.95 6.53
C GLY A 256 0.96 4.64 7.15
N PHE A 257 1.81 3.59 7.12
CA PHE A 257 1.42 2.27 7.61
C PHE A 257 2.51 1.63 8.48
N VAL A 258 2.15 1.31 9.72
CA VAL A 258 3.00 0.62 10.70
C VAL A 258 2.27 -0.66 11.14
N ALA A 259 2.94 -1.82 11.10
CA ALA A 259 2.29 -3.06 11.54
C ALA A 259 3.21 -4.07 12.21
N ASP A 260 2.68 -4.79 13.19
CA ASP A 260 3.43 -5.79 13.97
C ASP A 260 4.64 -5.13 14.70
N VAL A 261 4.40 -4.08 15.48
CA VAL A 261 5.46 -3.23 16.10
C VAL A 261 5.28 -3.07 17.61
N VAL A 262 6.38 -3.13 18.37
CA VAL A 262 6.41 -2.95 19.83
C VAL A 262 7.25 -1.72 20.20
N VAL A 263 6.76 -0.87 21.10
CA VAL A 263 7.40 0.40 21.49
C VAL A 263 7.52 0.51 23.02
N GLY A 264 8.74 0.75 23.51
CA GLY A 264 9.06 0.80 24.95
C GLY A 264 8.70 2.12 25.65
N LYS A 265 8.30 3.13 24.89
CA LYS A 265 7.75 4.43 25.33
C LYS A 265 6.52 4.80 24.48
N ASP A 266 6.35 6.08 24.17
CA ASP A 266 5.22 6.64 23.42
C ASP A 266 5.31 6.36 21.91
N VAL A 267 4.15 6.25 21.27
CA VAL A 267 4.00 6.38 19.81
C VAL A 267 3.49 7.79 19.53
N ASP A 268 4.36 8.66 19.03
CA ASP A 268 4.07 10.07 18.79
C ASP A 268 3.89 10.38 17.31
N SER A 269 2.67 10.75 16.95
CA SER A 269 2.29 11.09 15.57
C SER A 269 2.63 12.54 15.20
N GLY A 270 2.86 13.43 16.18
CA GLY A 270 3.05 14.86 15.99
C GLY A 270 2.09 15.50 14.97
N SER A 271 2.65 16.00 13.86
CA SER A 271 1.90 16.69 12.80
C SER A 271 1.31 15.80 11.71
N GLN A 272 1.43 14.47 11.80
CA GLN A 272 0.89 13.56 10.79
C GLN A 272 -0.58 13.88 10.49
N GLN A 273 -0.91 13.97 9.20
CA GLN A 273 -2.28 14.25 8.75
C GLN A 273 -3.20 13.08 9.11
N GLN A 274 -2.76 11.88 8.78
CA GLN A 274 -3.43 10.62 9.08
C GLN A 274 -2.39 9.50 9.30
N PHE A 275 -2.81 8.36 9.85
CA PHE A 275 -1.96 7.16 9.91
C PHE A 275 -2.76 5.87 10.17
N CYS A 276 -2.27 4.73 9.68
CA CYS A 276 -2.83 3.40 9.93
C CYS A 276 -1.85 2.53 10.73
N PHE A 277 -2.33 1.93 11.81
CA PHE A 277 -1.56 1.01 12.67
C PHE A 277 -2.27 -0.34 12.78
N ARG A 278 -1.55 -1.45 12.61
CA ARG A 278 -2.07 -2.81 12.85
C ARG A 278 -1.19 -3.63 13.79
N ASN A 279 -1.73 -4.20 14.87
CA ASN A 279 -0.95 -4.95 15.86
C ASN A 279 0.26 -4.13 16.34
N VAL A 280 -0.03 -2.96 16.91
CA VAL A 280 0.99 -2.07 17.48
C VAL A 280 0.76 -1.96 18.98
N GLN A 281 1.80 -2.25 19.75
CA GLN A 281 1.74 -2.36 21.21
C GLN A 281 2.78 -1.44 21.85
N ALA A 282 2.38 -0.61 22.81
CA ALA A 282 3.27 0.36 23.45
C ALA A 282 3.12 0.39 24.98
N ALA A 283 4.26 0.49 25.69
CA ALA A 283 4.29 0.72 27.14
C ALA A 283 4.06 2.20 27.52
N GLY A 284 4.13 3.11 26.55
CA GLY A 284 3.71 4.51 26.68
C GLY A 284 2.27 4.74 26.26
N ARG A 285 1.98 5.99 25.89
CA ARG A 285 0.70 6.43 25.31
C ARG A 285 0.78 6.50 23.79
N PHE A 286 -0.38 6.50 23.14
CA PHE A 286 -0.53 7.03 21.79
C PHE A 286 -0.69 8.54 21.83
N VAL A 287 0.05 9.28 21.00
CA VAL A 287 -0.18 10.70 20.76
C VAL A 287 -0.74 10.85 19.33
N PRO A 288 -2.05 11.06 19.16
CA PRO A 288 -2.70 11.14 17.86
C PRO A 288 -2.47 12.50 17.19
N GLY A 289 -2.10 12.50 15.91
CA GLY A 289 -1.85 13.69 15.11
C GLY A 289 -3.13 14.41 14.65
N SER A 290 -3.17 14.86 13.41
CA SER A 290 -4.17 15.84 12.94
C SER A 290 -5.59 15.27 12.74
N TRP A 291 -5.83 14.42 11.74
CA TRP A 291 -7.18 14.23 11.16
C TRP A 291 -7.77 12.81 11.25
N ASN A 292 -7.03 11.74 10.94
CA ASN A 292 -7.57 10.37 10.89
C ASN A 292 -6.55 9.29 11.30
N PHE A 293 -6.79 8.62 12.42
CA PHE A 293 -5.88 7.63 13.00
C PHE A 293 -6.63 6.32 13.23
N VAL A 294 -6.26 5.30 12.46
CA VAL A 294 -6.93 4.01 12.46
C VAL A 294 -6.08 2.99 13.20
N LEU A 295 -6.63 2.42 14.26
CA LEU A 295 -5.95 1.59 15.26
C LEU A 295 -6.57 0.19 15.23
N LEU A 296 -5.84 -0.77 14.65
CA LEU A 296 -6.33 -2.11 14.32
C LEU A 296 -5.64 -3.16 15.21
N ASP A 297 -6.34 -3.70 16.20
CA ASP A 297 -5.77 -4.63 17.19
C ASP A 297 -4.55 -4.02 17.94
N CYS A 298 -4.62 -2.72 18.29
CA CYS A 298 -3.55 -1.96 18.94
C CYS A 298 -3.79 -1.72 20.46
N VAL A 299 -2.70 -1.66 21.22
CA VAL A 299 -2.71 -1.51 22.70
C VAL A 299 -1.67 -0.49 23.15
N PHE A 300 -2.07 0.46 24.01
CA PHE A 300 -1.20 1.49 24.57
C PHE A 300 -1.41 1.53 26.09
N GLU A 301 -0.42 1.14 26.89
CA GLU A 301 -0.57 0.95 28.35
C GLU A 301 -0.95 2.25 29.09
N GLN A 302 -0.60 3.42 28.53
CA GLN A 302 -0.94 4.73 29.09
C GLN A 302 -2.04 5.46 28.31
N GLY A 303 -2.77 4.75 27.44
CA GLY A 303 -3.93 5.26 26.69
C GLY A 303 -3.56 6.28 25.60
N GLY A 304 -4.44 7.26 25.38
CA GLY A 304 -4.34 8.25 24.29
C GLY A 304 -4.99 7.82 22.97
N ASP A 305 -5.49 6.59 22.91
CA ASP A 305 -6.22 5.95 21.82
C ASP A 305 -7.75 6.07 21.96
N ASP A 306 -8.23 7.16 22.58
CA ASP A 306 -9.64 7.37 22.88
C ASP A 306 -10.51 7.53 21.61
N ALA A 307 -11.31 6.51 21.31
CA ALA A 307 -12.25 6.48 20.20
C ALA A 307 -13.47 7.42 20.37
N SER A 308 -13.59 8.16 21.49
CA SER A 308 -14.51 9.31 21.59
C SER A 308 -14.05 10.49 20.73
N LEU A 309 -12.75 10.59 20.47
CA LEU A 309 -12.18 11.60 19.56
C LEU A 309 -12.53 11.20 18.11
N PRO A 310 -13.20 12.06 17.32
CA PRO A 310 -13.68 11.66 15.99
C PRO A 310 -12.55 11.34 15.00
N LYS A 311 -11.33 11.84 15.28
CA LYS A 311 -10.09 11.52 14.56
C LYS A 311 -9.51 10.13 14.85
N ILE A 312 -10.06 9.36 15.80
CA ILE A 312 -9.58 8.02 16.15
C ILE A 312 -10.63 6.96 15.79
N THR A 313 -10.20 5.96 15.03
CA THR A 313 -11.00 4.79 14.66
C THR A 313 -10.35 3.54 15.25
N LYS A 314 -10.87 3.04 16.38
CA LYS A 314 -10.37 1.79 16.98
C LYS A 314 -11.17 0.58 16.49
N VAL A 315 -10.48 -0.51 16.18
CA VAL A 315 -11.07 -1.80 15.77
C VAL A 315 -10.33 -2.94 16.46
N ASP A 316 -10.97 -3.55 17.46
CA ASP A 316 -10.41 -4.65 18.25
C ASP A 316 -10.80 -6.00 17.61
N GLY A 317 -9.81 -6.78 17.20
CA GLY A 317 -9.99 -7.99 16.40
C GLY A 317 -10.18 -7.73 14.88
N LEU A 318 -9.59 -8.59 14.06
CA LEU A 318 -9.51 -8.47 12.61
C LEU A 318 -10.20 -9.67 11.92
N PRO A 319 -11.10 -9.43 10.96
CA PRO A 319 -11.92 -10.49 10.35
C PRO A 319 -11.13 -11.50 9.52
N ILE A 320 -10.02 -11.07 8.89
CA ILE A 320 -9.04 -11.93 8.21
C ILE A 320 -7.77 -11.13 7.91
N PHE A 321 -6.61 -11.63 8.34
CA PHE A 321 -5.31 -11.09 7.94
C PHE A 321 -4.24 -12.20 7.88
N ALA A 322 -3.02 -11.85 7.52
CA ALA A 322 -1.85 -12.72 7.61
C ALA A 322 -0.62 -11.82 7.66
N LYS A 323 0.37 -12.07 8.52
CA LYS A 323 1.56 -11.19 8.58
C LYS A 323 2.40 -11.37 7.30
N LYS A 324 2.86 -10.27 6.70
CA LYS A 324 3.65 -10.30 5.44
C LYS A 324 4.90 -11.18 5.59
N PRO A 325 5.24 -12.05 4.61
CA PRO A 325 6.49 -12.81 4.59
C PRO A 325 7.75 -11.94 4.72
N PHE A 326 8.81 -12.52 5.29
CA PHE A 326 10.09 -11.86 5.55
C PHE A 326 11.28 -12.82 5.43
N LEU A 327 12.46 -12.28 5.14
CA LEU A 327 13.71 -13.03 5.00
C LEU A 327 14.35 -13.24 6.37
N VAL A 328 14.98 -14.39 6.58
CA VAL A 328 15.83 -14.70 7.74
C VAL A 328 17.10 -15.41 7.31
N ALA A 329 18.19 -15.27 8.07
CA ALA A 329 19.49 -15.88 7.79
C ALA A 329 20.06 -16.59 9.03
N HIS A 330 20.73 -17.72 8.80
CA HIS A 330 21.27 -18.59 9.84
C HIS A 330 22.75 -18.87 9.58
N ASN A 331 23.60 -18.76 10.60
CA ASN A 331 25.01 -19.16 10.50
C ASN A 331 25.09 -20.66 10.80
N THR A 332 25.30 -21.49 9.76
CA THR A 332 25.62 -22.92 9.91
C THR A 332 27.09 -23.08 10.28
N VAL A 333 27.44 -22.62 11.50
CA VAL A 333 28.64 -23.08 12.19
C VAL A 333 28.57 -24.61 12.19
N ALA A 334 29.57 -25.26 11.61
CA ALA A 334 29.57 -26.71 11.51
C ALA A 334 29.45 -27.35 12.89
N GLU A 335 28.72 -28.46 12.99
CA GLU A 335 28.69 -29.30 14.19
C GLU A 335 30.04 -30.03 14.36
N GLN A 336 31.10 -29.27 14.67
CA GLN A 336 32.41 -29.83 14.95
C GLN A 336 32.39 -30.58 16.29
N ASN A 337 32.07 -31.87 16.19
CA ASN A 337 32.60 -32.95 17.01
C ASN A 337 32.77 -32.62 18.50
N VAL A 338 31.65 -32.66 19.24
CA VAL A 338 31.69 -32.91 20.69
C VAL A 338 32.13 -34.37 20.90
N GLY A 339 33.42 -34.68 20.69
CA GLY A 339 33.92 -36.05 20.91
C GLY A 339 35.14 -36.54 20.13
N THR A 340 36.19 -35.74 19.88
CA THR A 340 37.53 -36.31 19.62
C THR A 340 38.61 -35.61 20.46
N LYS A 341 39.63 -36.39 20.87
CA LYS A 341 40.65 -35.94 21.83
C LYS A 341 41.68 -35.00 21.19
N ARG A 342 42.32 -34.17 22.02
CA ARG A 342 43.57 -33.48 21.68
C ARG A 342 44.62 -34.48 21.20
N ASN A 343 45.39 -34.10 20.19
CA ASN A 343 46.83 -34.33 20.11
C ASN A 343 47.47 -32.97 19.76
N ASN A 344 48.70 -32.74 20.22
CA ASN A 344 49.48 -31.57 19.84
C ASN A 344 50.35 -31.92 18.63
N GLU A 345 50.57 -30.97 17.72
CA GLU A 345 51.89 -30.78 17.08
C GLU A 345 51.98 -29.36 16.48
N SER A 346 53.13 -29.00 15.90
CA SER A 346 53.75 -27.68 16.04
C SER A 346 53.50 -26.65 14.93
N ASP A 347 53.94 -25.42 15.24
CA ASP A 347 53.94 -24.19 14.44
C ASP A 347 54.28 -24.32 12.94
N GLU A 348 53.62 -23.49 12.13
CA GLU A 348 54.27 -22.86 10.96
C GLU A 348 53.74 -21.42 10.77
N HIS A 349 54.60 -20.50 10.31
CA HIS A 349 54.35 -19.05 10.33
C HIS A 349 54.16 -18.51 8.89
N VAL A 350 52.97 -17.97 8.60
CA VAL A 350 52.60 -17.54 7.23
C VAL A 350 52.37 -16.02 7.17
N PRO A 351 52.85 -15.28 6.14
CA PRO A 351 52.85 -13.82 6.15
C PRO A 351 51.47 -13.16 5.93
N ALA A 352 51.27 -11.96 6.48
CA ALA A 352 50.14 -11.12 6.16
C ALA A 352 50.27 -10.52 4.74
N GLY A 353 49.28 -10.73 3.86
CA GLY A 353 49.38 -10.25 2.47
C GLY A 353 48.22 -10.51 1.51
N ALA A 354 47.03 -10.95 1.95
CA ALA A 354 45.85 -11.04 1.07
C ALA A 354 44.54 -11.07 1.88
N HIS A 355 43.66 -10.07 1.67
CA HIS A 355 42.27 -10.15 2.15
C HIS A 355 41.45 -11.05 1.22
N GLN A 356 41.19 -12.30 1.64
CA GLN A 356 40.31 -13.22 0.92
C GLN A 356 38.83 -12.91 1.18
N ASP A 357 38.29 -11.98 0.41
CA ASP A 357 36.88 -11.61 0.45
C ASP A 357 35.99 -12.70 -0.19
N ASN A 358 35.65 -13.73 0.61
CA ASN A 358 34.47 -14.61 0.42
C ASN A 358 34.30 -15.70 1.50
N GLN A 359 35.35 -16.09 2.23
CA GLN A 359 35.36 -17.29 3.08
C GLN A 359 34.19 -17.34 4.11
N GLY A 360 33.84 -16.19 4.71
CA GLY A 360 32.79 -16.12 5.74
C GLY A 360 31.35 -16.39 5.27
N LEU A 361 31.04 -16.29 3.96
CA LEU A 361 29.66 -16.43 3.48
C LEU A 361 29.22 -17.89 3.23
N GLN A 362 30.15 -18.85 3.12
CA GLN A 362 29.83 -20.23 2.73
C GLN A 362 28.95 -20.96 3.76
N HIS A 363 28.90 -20.46 5.00
CA HIS A 363 28.09 -20.98 6.10
C HIS A 363 26.76 -20.23 6.31
N GLN A 364 26.37 -19.30 5.43
CA GLN A 364 25.14 -18.54 5.59
C GLN A 364 23.96 -19.21 4.86
N LYS A 365 22.97 -19.73 5.60
CA LYS A 365 21.73 -20.25 5.02
C LYS A 365 20.56 -19.29 5.20
N TYR A 366 19.95 -18.89 4.09
CA TYR A 366 18.80 -18.00 4.02
C TYR A 366 17.50 -18.80 3.90
N PHE A 367 16.44 -18.24 4.48
CA PHE A 367 15.07 -18.73 4.38
C PHE A 367 14.09 -17.58 4.22
N ILE A 368 12.89 -17.87 3.73
CA ILE A 368 11.74 -16.98 3.85
C ILE A 368 10.75 -17.60 4.83
N VAL A 369 10.32 -16.82 5.81
CA VAL A 369 9.23 -17.14 6.72
C VAL A 369 7.92 -16.65 6.09
N VAL A 370 6.93 -17.53 5.99
CA VAL A 370 5.57 -17.24 5.55
C VAL A 370 4.64 -17.51 6.73
N PRO A 371 4.23 -16.47 7.47
CA PRO A 371 3.27 -16.59 8.57
C PRO A 371 1.92 -17.16 8.13
N ALA A 372 1.22 -17.75 9.11
CA ALA A 372 -0.13 -18.25 8.93
C ALA A 372 -1.11 -17.14 8.50
N ALA A 373 -2.30 -17.53 8.07
CA ALA A 373 -3.44 -16.63 7.98
C ALA A 373 -4.30 -16.79 9.23
N GLU A 374 -4.77 -15.66 9.75
CA GLU A 374 -5.19 -15.46 11.13
C GLU A 374 -6.51 -14.67 11.16
N THR A 375 -7.37 -14.97 12.12
CA THR A 375 -8.59 -14.21 12.42
C THR A 375 -8.60 -13.91 13.92
N THR A 376 -8.66 -12.64 14.30
CA THR A 376 -8.76 -12.26 15.72
C THR A 376 -10.19 -11.87 16.03
N THR A 377 -10.87 -12.70 16.81
CA THR A 377 -12.11 -12.32 17.50
C THR A 377 -11.79 -11.25 18.52
N SER A 378 -12.64 -10.23 18.65
CA SER A 378 -12.46 -9.12 19.61
C SER A 378 -12.09 -9.64 21.00
N ARG A 379 -10.84 -9.37 21.42
CA ARG A 379 -10.39 -9.59 22.80
C ARG A 379 -11.04 -8.49 23.64
N THR A 380 -12.22 -8.75 24.20
CA THR A 380 -12.86 -7.80 25.12
C THR A 380 -11.88 -7.50 26.26
N ALA A 381 -11.43 -6.25 26.35
CA ALA A 381 -10.37 -5.82 27.27
C ALA A 381 -10.87 -5.70 28.73
N THR A 382 -11.48 -6.77 29.24
CA THR A 382 -11.70 -6.95 30.67
C THR A 382 -10.33 -7.07 31.34
N ILE A 383 -10.08 -6.24 32.35
CA ILE A 383 -8.91 -6.40 33.23
C ILE A 383 -9.19 -7.61 34.11
N ILE A 384 -8.87 -8.81 33.60
CA ILE A 384 -8.99 -10.05 34.36
C ILE A 384 -7.93 -10.02 35.48
N PRO A 385 -8.29 -10.33 36.74
CA PRO A 385 -7.33 -10.52 37.82
C PRO A 385 -6.24 -11.54 37.45
N LYS A 386 -5.07 -11.40 38.08
CA LYS A 386 -3.79 -12.03 37.67
C LYS A 386 -3.75 -13.56 37.61
N ASP A 387 -4.81 -14.23 38.05
CA ASP A 387 -4.84 -15.65 38.37
C ASP A 387 -5.72 -16.49 37.41
N GLU A 388 -6.49 -15.85 36.50
CA GLU A 388 -7.26 -16.55 35.45
C GLU A 388 -6.80 -16.12 34.05
N ALA A 389 -6.21 -17.06 33.30
CA ALA A 389 -5.78 -16.82 31.93
C ALA A 389 -6.98 -16.76 30.98
N ALA A 390 -7.14 -15.63 30.27
CA ALA A 390 -8.12 -15.52 29.18
C ALA A 390 -7.91 -16.65 28.14
N PRO A 391 -8.98 -17.20 27.55
CA PRO A 391 -8.84 -18.14 26.44
C PRO A 391 -8.07 -17.47 25.29
N ALA A 392 -6.99 -18.11 24.87
CA ALA A 392 -6.14 -17.65 23.78
C ALA A 392 -6.96 -17.39 22.49
N PRO A 393 -6.51 -16.51 21.59
CA PRO A 393 -7.12 -16.39 20.26
C PRO A 393 -7.21 -17.76 19.60
N ARG A 394 -8.26 -18.00 18.81
CA ARG A 394 -8.43 -19.26 18.08
C ARG A 394 -7.53 -19.30 16.83
N ALA A 395 -6.24 -19.07 17.04
CA ALA A 395 -5.21 -19.39 16.06
C ALA A 395 -5.37 -20.86 15.66
N LEU A 396 -5.61 -21.09 14.37
CA LEU A 396 -5.37 -22.39 13.77
C LEU A 396 -3.91 -22.74 14.07
N ASN A 397 -3.65 -23.87 14.74
CA ASN A 397 -2.32 -24.30 15.22
C ASN A 397 -1.39 -24.74 14.06
N LYS A 398 -1.27 -23.89 13.03
CA LYS A 398 -0.46 -24.04 11.82
C LYS A 398 0.82 -23.24 12.02
N LYS A 399 1.93 -23.94 12.26
CA LYS A 399 3.27 -23.31 12.38
C LYS A 399 3.60 -22.54 11.09
N PRO A 400 4.32 -21.40 11.17
CA PRO A 400 4.71 -20.63 9.98
C PRO A 400 5.51 -21.49 9.00
N ARG A 401 5.20 -21.36 7.70
CA ARG A 401 5.88 -22.11 6.64
C ARG A 401 7.25 -21.49 6.40
N ARG A 402 8.30 -22.31 6.35
CA ARG A 402 9.68 -21.88 6.05
C ARG A 402 10.14 -22.42 4.71
N ILE A 403 10.65 -21.54 3.85
CA ILE A 403 11.15 -21.87 2.51
C ILE A 403 12.66 -21.67 2.49
N SER A 404 13.45 -22.71 2.24
CA SER A 404 14.90 -22.55 1.98
C SER A 404 15.11 -21.80 0.67
N PHE A 405 16.12 -20.92 0.60
CA PHE A 405 16.50 -20.28 -0.67
C PHE A 405 16.95 -21.28 -1.76
N GLU A 406 17.26 -22.54 -1.41
CA GLU A 406 17.40 -23.62 -2.40
C GLU A 406 16.14 -23.85 -3.26
N ARG A 407 14.99 -23.31 -2.86
CA ARG A 407 13.70 -23.40 -3.57
C ARG A 407 13.15 -22.03 -4.00
N VAL A 408 13.96 -20.97 -3.92
CA VAL A 408 13.56 -19.60 -4.26
C VAL A 408 14.31 -19.15 -5.50
N PHE A 409 13.57 -18.82 -6.57
CA PHE A 409 14.17 -18.12 -7.69
C PHE A 409 14.42 -16.66 -7.28
N VAL A 410 15.68 -16.24 -7.26
CA VAL A 410 16.05 -14.84 -7.10
C VAL A 410 16.19 -14.25 -8.50
N ALA A 411 15.24 -13.39 -8.87
CA ALA A 411 15.20 -12.70 -10.15
C ALA A 411 15.99 -11.40 -10.06
N ASP A 412 16.86 -11.17 -11.05
CA ASP A 412 17.70 -9.97 -11.20
C ASP A 412 17.20 -9.17 -12.43
N PRO A 413 16.94 -7.86 -12.34
CA PRO A 413 16.39 -7.09 -13.46
C PRO A 413 17.39 -6.85 -14.60
N SER A 414 18.67 -7.20 -14.43
CA SER A 414 19.67 -7.18 -15.52
C SER A 414 19.61 -8.40 -16.45
N ASP A 415 18.83 -9.44 -16.09
CA ASP A 415 18.56 -10.59 -16.97
C ASP A 415 17.64 -10.18 -18.13
N ALA A 416 18.12 -10.28 -19.38
CA ALA A 416 17.36 -9.87 -20.57
C ALA A 416 15.97 -10.53 -20.69
N ASP A 417 15.85 -11.81 -20.29
CA ASP A 417 14.60 -12.59 -20.34
C ASP A 417 13.91 -12.72 -18.96
N VAL A 418 14.17 -11.79 -18.01
CA VAL A 418 13.77 -11.97 -16.60
C VAL A 418 12.26 -12.23 -16.39
N ILE A 419 11.37 -11.58 -17.13
CA ILE A 419 9.92 -11.79 -17.01
C ILE A 419 9.52 -13.20 -17.45
N ALA A 420 10.06 -13.68 -18.58
CA ALA A 420 9.86 -15.05 -19.05
C ALA A 420 10.42 -16.08 -18.06
N LYS A 421 11.60 -15.82 -17.45
CA LYS A 421 12.16 -16.67 -16.38
C LYS A 421 11.26 -16.71 -15.13
N ILE A 422 10.75 -15.55 -14.69
CA ILE A 422 9.79 -15.46 -13.57
C ILE A 422 8.54 -16.29 -13.89
N ASN A 423 7.91 -16.06 -15.05
CA ASN A 423 6.70 -16.78 -15.46
C ASN A 423 6.90 -18.28 -15.60
N HIS A 424 8.06 -18.73 -16.08
CA HIS A 424 8.44 -20.14 -16.14
C HIS A 424 8.47 -20.77 -14.75
N VAL A 425 9.02 -20.09 -13.74
CA VAL A 425 9.03 -20.57 -12.34
C VAL A 425 7.62 -20.54 -11.72
N LEU A 426 6.84 -19.47 -11.94
CA LEU A 426 5.48 -19.33 -11.40
C LEU A 426 4.49 -20.35 -11.99
N SER A 427 4.72 -20.83 -13.22
CA SER A 427 3.86 -21.80 -13.92
C SER A 427 4.35 -23.24 -13.87
N SER A 428 5.66 -23.49 -13.70
CA SER A 428 6.25 -24.83 -13.62
C SER A 428 5.55 -25.72 -12.58
N ALA A 429 5.29 -26.98 -12.94
CA ALA A 429 4.60 -27.96 -12.09
C ALA A 429 5.59 -28.67 -11.14
N THR A 430 6.01 -27.98 -10.08
CA THR A 430 6.91 -28.49 -9.03
C THR A 430 6.16 -29.08 -7.83
N GLU A 431 6.80 -30.02 -7.12
CA GLU A 431 6.34 -30.63 -5.85
C GLU A 431 5.93 -29.56 -4.81
N PHE A 432 6.72 -28.50 -4.69
CA PHE A 432 6.46 -27.38 -3.77
C PHE A 432 5.81 -26.20 -4.49
N PRO A 433 5.02 -25.35 -3.79
CA PRO A 433 4.52 -24.09 -4.33
C PRO A 433 5.65 -23.16 -4.82
N PRO A 434 5.46 -22.39 -5.91
CA PRO A 434 6.49 -21.49 -6.42
C PRO A 434 6.89 -20.42 -5.42
N ALA A 435 8.17 -20.05 -5.40
CA ALA A 435 8.68 -18.93 -4.63
C ALA A 435 9.67 -18.12 -5.46
N VAL A 436 9.40 -16.83 -5.61
CA VAL A 436 10.22 -15.89 -6.37
C VAL A 436 10.49 -14.64 -5.53
N VAL A 437 11.75 -14.23 -5.46
CA VAL A 437 12.17 -12.93 -4.91
C VAL A 437 12.60 -12.03 -6.06
N LEU A 438 12.06 -10.83 -6.14
CA LEU A 438 12.55 -9.77 -7.03
C LEU A 438 13.55 -8.93 -6.23
N THR A 439 14.81 -8.91 -6.69
CA THR A 439 15.83 -8.02 -6.15
C THR A 439 15.52 -6.55 -6.50
N PRO A 440 16.19 -5.58 -5.85
CA PRO A 440 15.95 -4.17 -6.11
C PRO A 440 16.29 -3.81 -7.56
N GLY A 441 15.40 -3.08 -8.22
CA GLY A 441 15.56 -2.58 -9.59
C GLY A 441 14.23 -2.52 -10.35
N ILE A 442 14.30 -2.51 -11.68
CA ILE A 442 13.16 -2.20 -12.56
C ILE A 442 13.03 -3.27 -13.65
N TYR A 443 11.85 -3.88 -13.75
CA TYR A 443 11.54 -5.05 -14.56
C TYR A 443 10.49 -4.67 -15.61
N HIS A 444 10.86 -4.72 -16.89
CA HIS A 444 9.97 -4.31 -17.97
C HIS A 444 9.15 -5.49 -18.52
N CYS A 445 7.83 -5.44 -18.35
CA CYS A 445 6.83 -6.35 -18.93
C CYS A 445 6.70 -6.15 -20.45
N ARG A 446 7.77 -6.38 -21.22
CA ARG A 446 7.80 -6.24 -22.68
C ARG A 446 7.10 -7.42 -23.36
N GLY A 447 6.93 -7.33 -24.69
CA GLY A 447 6.33 -8.41 -25.48
C GLY A 447 4.86 -8.71 -25.17
N ASN A 448 4.15 -7.82 -24.45
CA ASN A 448 2.80 -8.04 -23.93
C ASN A 448 2.75 -9.20 -22.89
N GLU A 449 3.86 -9.47 -22.19
CA GLU A 449 3.93 -10.43 -21.09
C GLU A 449 3.49 -9.84 -19.74
N SER A 450 2.75 -10.62 -18.94
CA SER A 450 2.40 -10.30 -17.54
C SER A 450 3.19 -11.16 -16.58
N VAL A 451 3.64 -10.64 -15.43
CA VAL A 451 4.01 -11.47 -14.28
C VAL A 451 2.74 -12.17 -13.79
N THR A 452 2.62 -13.48 -14.03
CA THR A 452 1.36 -14.22 -13.91
C THR A 452 1.40 -15.26 -12.80
N ILE A 453 0.67 -14.98 -11.70
CA ILE A 453 0.50 -15.90 -10.58
C ILE A 453 -0.80 -16.69 -10.75
N SER A 454 -0.69 -18.03 -10.86
CA SER A 454 -1.85 -18.91 -11.04
C SER A 454 -1.85 -20.22 -10.26
N ARG A 455 -0.74 -20.59 -9.62
CA ARG A 455 -0.67 -21.70 -8.67
C ARG A 455 -1.03 -21.22 -7.25
N PRO A 456 -1.70 -22.04 -6.42
CA PRO A 456 -1.93 -21.72 -5.01
C PRO A 456 -0.61 -21.70 -4.21
N GLU A 457 -0.67 -21.09 -3.03
CA GLU A 457 0.44 -20.92 -2.07
C GLU A 457 1.72 -20.26 -2.64
N THR A 458 1.61 -19.61 -3.80
CA THR A 458 2.73 -18.95 -4.48
C THR A 458 3.25 -17.78 -3.67
N LEU A 459 4.57 -17.61 -3.61
CA LEU A 459 5.22 -16.44 -3.03
C LEU A 459 5.85 -15.58 -4.14
N LEU A 460 5.51 -14.30 -4.17
CA LEU A 460 6.21 -13.27 -4.94
C LEU A 460 6.59 -12.11 -4.00
N LEU A 461 7.89 -11.88 -3.80
CA LEU A 461 8.41 -10.94 -2.81
C LEU A 461 9.43 -9.98 -3.42
N GLY A 462 9.05 -8.71 -3.59
CA GLY A 462 9.96 -7.62 -3.92
C GLY A 462 10.72 -7.11 -2.70
N ILE A 463 12.04 -6.99 -2.84
CA ILE A 463 12.91 -6.25 -1.91
C ILE A 463 13.43 -4.97 -2.57
N GLY A 464 13.83 -3.97 -1.79
CA GLY A 464 14.27 -2.67 -2.31
C GLY A 464 13.29 -1.94 -3.24
N LEU A 465 11.98 -2.16 -3.08
CA LEU A 465 10.93 -1.56 -3.91
C LEU A 465 11.11 -1.85 -5.41
N ALA A 466 11.27 -3.14 -5.72
CA ALA A 466 11.26 -3.66 -7.08
C ALA A 466 10.07 -3.12 -7.89
N THR A 467 10.36 -2.55 -9.06
CA THR A 467 9.38 -1.85 -9.91
C THR A 467 9.02 -2.72 -11.12
N LEU A 468 7.74 -2.97 -11.35
CA LEU A 468 7.22 -3.60 -12.55
C LEU A 468 6.73 -2.51 -13.53
N VAL A 469 7.18 -2.55 -14.79
CA VAL A 469 6.84 -1.54 -15.81
C VAL A 469 6.02 -2.18 -16.93
N ALA A 470 4.77 -1.77 -17.08
CA ALA A 470 3.85 -2.27 -18.10
C ALA A 470 4.13 -1.69 -19.49
N HIS A 471 4.09 -2.52 -20.53
CA HIS A 471 4.25 -2.12 -21.94
C HIS A 471 3.11 -2.70 -22.80
N GLY A 472 2.94 -2.14 -24.00
CA GLY A 472 2.00 -2.65 -24.99
C GLY A 472 0.51 -2.42 -24.68
N GLU A 473 -0.35 -3.04 -25.50
CA GLU A 473 -1.72 -2.55 -25.69
C GLU A 473 -2.79 -3.22 -24.83
N THR A 474 -2.56 -4.41 -24.26
CA THR A 474 -3.68 -5.22 -23.71
C THR A 474 -3.45 -5.85 -22.35
N GLN A 475 -2.25 -6.30 -22.01
CA GLN A 475 -2.04 -7.08 -20.78
C GLN A 475 -1.59 -6.21 -19.59
N PRO A 476 -2.19 -6.39 -18.40
CA PRO A 476 -1.64 -5.87 -17.15
C PRO A 476 -0.24 -6.44 -16.89
N CYS A 477 0.64 -5.71 -16.21
CA CYS A 477 2.00 -6.19 -15.91
C CYS A 477 2.03 -7.15 -14.71
N LEU A 478 1.04 -7.10 -13.82
CA LEU A 478 0.83 -8.08 -12.75
C LEU A 478 -0.58 -8.69 -12.84
N VAL A 479 -0.66 -10.02 -12.95
CA VAL A 479 -1.92 -10.77 -13.04
C VAL A 479 -1.93 -11.89 -12.00
N VAL A 480 -2.84 -11.84 -11.03
CA VAL A 480 -2.97 -12.83 -9.94
C VAL A 480 -4.31 -13.54 -10.05
N THR A 481 -4.38 -14.72 -10.65
CA THR A 481 -5.67 -15.37 -10.97
C THR A 481 -6.40 -15.95 -9.75
N ASP A 482 -7.70 -16.21 -9.87
CA ASP A 482 -8.58 -16.75 -8.82
C ASP A 482 -8.16 -18.13 -8.26
N LYS A 483 -7.21 -18.80 -8.91
CA LYS A 483 -6.62 -20.09 -8.48
C LYS A 483 -5.44 -19.91 -7.52
N ALA A 484 -4.95 -18.69 -7.33
CA ALA A 484 -3.78 -18.37 -6.51
C ALA A 484 -4.06 -18.37 -4.99
N ARG A 485 -4.94 -19.24 -4.48
CA ARG A 485 -5.35 -19.23 -3.07
C ARG A 485 -4.18 -19.53 -2.13
N GLY A 486 -4.15 -18.88 -0.98
CA GLY A 486 -3.03 -18.93 -0.03
C GLY A 486 -1.77 -18.17 -0.47
N SER A 487 -1.72 -17.63 -1.69
CA SER A 487 -0.54 -16.92 -2.19
C SER A 487 -0.26 -15.62 -1.41
N ARG A 488 1.01 -15.21 -1.42
CA ARG A 488 1.51 -13.98 -0.80
C ARG A 488 2.27 -13.18 -1.86
N ILE A 489 1.80 -11.98 -2.18
CA ILE A 489 2.40 -11.06 -3.15
C ILE A 489 2.79 -9.77 -2.43
N SER A 490 4.02 -9.27 -2.55
CA SER A 490 4.38 -8.06 -1.79
C SER A 490 5.58 -7.25 -2.28
N GLY A 491 5.61 -5.97 -1.88
CA GLY A 491 6.78 -5.10 -1.98
C GLY A 491 7.09 -4.62 -3.40
N LEU A 492 6.05 -4.33 -4.18
CA LEU A 492 6.13 -4.00 -5.60
C LEU A 492 5.64 -2.57 -5.85
N ILE A 493 6.40 -1.81 -6.63
CA ILE A 493 5.86 -0.66 -7.36
C ILE A 493 5.41 -1.17 -8.74
N VAL A 494 4.29 -0.67 -9.28
CA VAL A 494 3.86 -0.93 -10.65
C VAL A 494 3.59 0.40 -11.37
N GLN A 495 4.06 0.56 -12.61
CA GLN A 495 3.84 1.79 -13.39
C GLN A 495 3.71 1.49 -14.90
N PRO A 496 3.03 2.36 -15.69
CA PRO A 496 3.00 2.26 -17.14
C PRO A 496 4.27 2.81 -17.78
N ALA A 497 4.66 2.25 -18.92
CA ALA A 497 5.56 2.88 -19.87
C ALA A 497 4.78 3.81 -20.84
N PRO A 498 5.48 4.70 -21.60
CA PRO A 498 4.84 5.60 -22.56
C PRO A 498 4.06 4.90 -23.70
N ASP A 499 4.38 3.65 -23.99
CA ASP A 499 3.68 2.80 -24.97
C ASP A 499 2.48 2.02 -24.41
N PHE A 500 2.27 1.99 -23.08
CA PHE A 500 1.20 1.21 -22.48
C PHE A 500 -0.20 1.75 -22.79
N ARG A 501 -1.12 0.89 -23.24
CA ARG A 501 -2.53 1.26 -23.57
C ARG A 501 -3.59 0.34 -22.96
N GLY A 502 -3.21 -0.61 -22.10
CA GLY A 502 -4.14 -1.55 -21.47
C GLY A 502 -5.10 -0.90 -20.45
N ASP A 503 -6.24 -1.56 -20.20
CA ASP A 503 -7.25 -1.11 -19.23
C ASP A 503 -6.68 -0.96 -17.80
N THR A 504 -5.84 -1.90 -17.34
CA THR A 504 -5.30 -1.88 -15.96
C THR A 504 -3.86 -2.38 -15.86
N LEU A 505 -3.13 -1.89 -14.84
CA LEU A 505 -1.74 -2.24 -14.55
C LEU A 505 -1.63 -3.49 -13.66
N VAL A 506 -2.57 -3.66 -12.73
CA VAL A 506 -2.63 -4.79 -11.79
C VAL A 506 -4.04 -5.40 -11.79
N GLN A 507 -4.15 -6.66 -12.21
CA GLN A 507 -5.41 -7.40 -12.19
C GLN A 507 -5.36 -8.57 -11.22
N ILE A 508 -6.34 -8.64 -10.31
CA ILE A 508 -6.52 -9.75 -9.38
C ILE A 508 -7.82 -10.48 -9.75
N GLY A 509 -7.72 -11.77 -10.04
CA GLY A 509 -8.73 -12.57 -10.71
C GLY A 509 -8.62 -12.53 -12.24
N LYS A 510 -9.50 -13.25 -12.93
CA LYS A 510 -9.75 -13.10 -14.38
C LYS A 510 -11.18 -12.68 -14.64
N LYS A 511 -11.37 -11.85 -15.66
CA LYS A 511 -12.68 -11.49 -16.20
C LYS A 511 -13.24 -12.73 -16.90
N ASN A 512 -14.24 -13.38 -16.31
CA ASN A 512 -14.89 -14.51 -16.96
C ASN A 512 -15.89 -13.99 -18.00
N ASP A 513 -15.86 -14.52 -19.22
CA ASP A 513 -16.85 -14.23 -20.27
C ASP A 513 -18.29 -14.66 -19.89
N ARG A 514 -18.46 -15.31 -18.74
CA ARG A 514 -19.74 -15.80 -18.21
C ARG A 514 -20.42 -14.84 -17.23
N ASP A 515 -19.69 -13.90 -16.62
CA ASP A 515 -20.24 -13.08 -15.54
C ASP A 515 -21.17 -11.95 -16.04
N GLN A 516 -21.29 -11.76 -17.37
CA GLN A 516 -22.37 -10.94 -17.96
C GLN A 516 -23.76 -11.56 -17.78
N ASN A 517 -23.89 -12.89 -17.69
CA ASN A 517 -25.19 -13.58 -17.67
C ASN A 517 -25.58 -14.11 -16.27
N ARG A 518 -24.71 -13.98 -15.26
CA ARG A 518 -24.91 -14.66 -13.97
C ARG A 518 -25.89 -13.96 -13.02
N ALA A 519 -26.38 -12.78 -13.38
CA ALA A 519 -27.38 -12.02 -12.60
C ALA A 519 -28.77 -12.69 -12.54
N GLU A 520 -29.04 -13.71 -13.37
CA GLU A 520 -30.34 -14.40 -13.43
C GLU A 520 -30.33 -15.79 -12.78
N ASP A 521 -29.16 -16.45 -12.71
CA ASP A 521 -29.04 -17.89 -12.44
C ASP A 521 -29.31 -18.26 -10.96
N GLU A 522 -29.12 -17.35 -10.02
CA GLU A 522 -29.43 -17.56 -8.60
C GLU A 522 -30.94 -17.59 -8.28
N ARG A 523 -31.81 -17.31 -9.25
CA ARG A 523 -33.27 -17.50 -9.13
C ARG A 523 -33.77 -18.89 -9.54
N ALA A 524 -32.93 -19.74 -10.13
CA ALA A 524 -33.35 -21.00 -10.75
C ALA A 524 -33.17 -22.26 -9.85
N SER A 525 -32.75 -22.11 -8.59
CA SER A 525 -32.41 -23.23 -7.69
C SER A 525 -33.61 -23.90 -7.00
N THR A 526 -34.75 -24.06 -7.69
CA THR A 526 -35.90 -24.84 -7.21
C THR A 526 -35.99 -26.23 -7.86
N CYS A 527 -35.75 -27.26 -7.05
CA CYS A 527 -36.18 -28.65 -7.24
C CYS A 527 -35.91 -29.35 -8.58
N THR A 528 -34.87 -30.19 -8.63
CA THR A 528 -34.98 -31.55 -9.22
C THR A 528 -33.89 -32.47 -8.67
N SER A 529 -34.13 -33.79 -8.70
CA SER A 529 -33.32 -34.80 -8.00
C SER A 529 -32.56 -35.75 -8.94
N SER A 530 -31.45 -36.33 -8.43
CA SER A 530 -30.50 -37.21 -9.14
C SER A 530 -29.66 -36.49 -10.23
N CYS A 531 -28.38 -36.77 -10.44
CA CYS A 531 -27.61 -38.00 -10.18
C CYS A 531 -26.21 -37.73 -9.57
N SER A 532 -25.48 -38.80 -9.20
CA SER A 532 -24.31 -38.73 -8.30
C SER A 532 -22.97 -39.09 -8.94
N SER A 533 -22.02 -38.13 -8.99
CA SER A 533 -20.58 -38.42 -8.79
C SER A 533 -19.73 -37.14 -8.62
N ARG A 534 -18.96 -37.07 -7.53
CA ARG A 534 -17.82 -36.14 -7.31
C ARG A 534 -18.06 -34.63 -7.54
N LYS A 535 -18.87 -34.00 -6.68
CA LYS A 535 -18.78 -32.56 -6.40
C LYS A 535 -18.89 -32.30 -4.88
N ASN A 536 -17.75 -32.18 -4.19
CA ASN A 536 -17.71 -31.55 -2.87
C ASN A 536 -17.39 -30.06 -3.05
N VAL A 537 -18.37 -29.31 -3.56
CA VAL A 537 -18.46 -27.86 -3.34
C VAL A 537 -19.64 -27.68 -2.40
N VAL A 538 -19.35 -27.58 -1.10
CA VAL A 538 -20.39 -27.43 -0.08
C VAL A 538 -20.78 -25.95 -0.05
N HIS A 539 -21.87 -25.61 -0.73
CA HIS A 539 -22.52 -24.32 -0.55
C HIS A 539 -22.91 -24.16 0.92
N GLY A 540 -22.33 -23.17 1.61
CA GLY A 540 -22.53 -22.94 3.05
C GLY A 540 -21.28 -23.08 3.92
N VAL A 541 -20.11 -23.43 3.37
CA VAL A 541 -18.83 -23.34 4.10
C VAL A 541 -18.27 -21.92 3.97
N THR A 542 -18.02 -21.26 5.11
CA THR A 542 -17.23 -20.01 5.16
C THR A 542 -15.80 -20.31 4.73
N PRO A 543 -15.22 -19.58 3.76
CA PRO A 543 -13.86 -19.86 3.28
C PRO A 543 -12.82 -19.65 4.38
N GLU A 544 -11.86 -20.58 4.45
CA GLU A 544 -10.83 -20.60 5.48
C GLU A 544 -9.77 -19.50 5.25
N PRO A 545 -8.94 -19.17 6.24
CA PRO A 545 -7.88 -18.16 6.09
C PRO A 545 -6.91 -18.46 4.93
N GLU A 546 -6.65 -19.74 4.62
CA GLU A 546 -5.89 -20.16 3.42
C GLU A 546 -6.61 -19.94 2.08
N ASP A 547 -7.94 -19.86 2.01
CA ASP A 547 -8.67 -19.65 0.76
C ASP A 547 -8.54 -18.22 0.21
N HIS A 548 -7.91 -17.33 0.97
CA HIS A 548 -7.72 -15.93 0.63
C HIS A 548 -6.42 -15.70 -0.17
N ILE A 549 -6.41 -14.67 -1.01
CA ILE A 549 -5.20 -14.18 -1.72
C ILE A 549 -4.69 -12.95 -0.97
N PHE A 550 -3.40 -12.91 -0.60
CA PHE A 550 -2.85 -11.83 0.23
C PHE A 550 -1.84 -10.97 -0.51
N LEU A 551 -2.02 -9.65 -0.43
CA LEU A 551 -1.15 -8.63 -1.03
C LEU A 551 -0.68 -7.61 0.01
N TYR A 552 0.56 -7.14 -0.10
CA TYR A 552 1.14 -6.20 0.88
C TYR A 552 2.09 -5.21 0.23
N ASP A 553 2.01 -3.93 0.61
CA ASP A 553 2.96 -2.92 0.16
C ASP A 553 3.03 -2.91 -1.39
N ILE A 554 1.86 -2.84 -2.02
CA ILE A 554 1.67 -2.79 -3.47
C ILE A 554 1.30 -1.36 -3.83
N PHE A 555 2.19 -0.71 -4.56
CA PHE A 555 2.07 0.70 -4.90
C PHE A 555 1.93 0.82 -6.41
N VAL A 556 0.99 1.62 -6.90
CA VAL A 556 0.82 1.88 -8.33
C VAL A 556 0.98 3.37 -8.59
N ARG A 557 1.84 3.71 -9.55
CA ARG A 557 2.24 5.07 -9.92
C ARG A 557 1.94 5.32 -11.40
N VAL A 558 1.29 6.43 -11.72
CA VAL A 558 1.09 6.88 -13.10
C VAL A 558 1.64 8.30 -13.26
N GLY A 559 2.85 8.39 -13.84
CA GLY A 559 3.63 9.62 -13.94
C GLY A 559 4.74 9.69 -12.90
N GLY A 560 5.31 10.89 -12.70
CA GLY A 560 6.35 11.13 -11.70
C GLY A 560 7.76 11.05 -12.30
N ASP A 561 8.21 9.86 -12.72
CA ASP A 561 9.56 9.64 -13.23
C ASP A 561 9.77 10.00 -14.71
N THR A 562 8.76 10.62 -15.34
CA THR A 562 8.84 11.25 -16.66
C THR A 562 8.24 12.65 -16.62
N ASP A 563 8.91 13.63 -17.24
CA ASP A 563 8.38 14.99 -17.43
C ASP A 563 7.14 14.94 -18.35
N SER A 564 5.96 15.15 -17.77
CA SER A 564 4.67 15.16 -18.47
C SER A 564 4.55 16.22 -19.57
N ARG A 565 5.47 17.19 -19.66
CA ARG A 565 5.54 18.17 -20.77
C ARG A 565 6.16 17.58 -22.04
N VAL A 566 6.85 16.44 -21.92
CA VAL A 566 7.58 15.79 -23.00
C VAL A 566 7.01 14.40 -23.28
N VAL A 567 6.70 13.63 -22.23
CA VAL A 567 6.20 12.26 -22.33
C VAL A 567 5.14 12.01 -21.26
N GLU A 568 3.94 11.66 -21.69
CA GLU A 568 2.89 11.14 -20.79
C GLU A 568 2.90 9.62 -20.75
N VAL A 569 2.65 9.08 -19.55
CA VAL A 569 2.20 7.69 -19.35
C VAL A 569 0.71 7.69 -18.99
N ARG A 570 0.03 6.55 -18.94
CA ARG A 570 -1.42 6.49 -18.63
C ARG A 570 -1.88 5.10 -18.22
N ALA A 571 -3.04 5.04 -17.59
CA ALA A 571 -3.85 3.84 -17.40
C ALA A 571 -5.32 4.25 -17.43
N LYS A 572 -6.27 3.30 -17.46
CA LYS A 572 -7.67 3.62 -17.18
C LYS A 572 -7.99 3.35 -15.72
N SER A 573 -7.71 2.14 -15.23
CA SER A 573 -7.87 1.76 -13.83
C SER A 573 -6.54 1.27 -13.27
N MET A 574 -5.94 1.87 -12.23
CA MET A 574 -4.61 1.42 -11.74
C MET A 574 -4.63 -0.03 -11.25
N MET A 575 -5.67 -0.41 -10.49
CA MET A 575 -5.89 -1.79 -10.04
C MET A 575 -7.35 -2.21 -10.22
N THR A 576 -7.56 -3.44 -10.70
CA THR A 576 -8.89 -4.06 -10.81
C THR A 576 -8.93 -5.40 -10.07
N ILE A 577 -9.80 -5.51 -9.08
CA ILE A 577 -9.97 -6.70 -8.23
C ILE A 577 -11.27 -7.43 -8.60
N LEU A 578 -11.15 -8.42 -9.47
CA LEU A 578 -12.20 -9.32 -9.93
C LEU A 578 -12.36 -10.52 -8.97
N ALA A 579 -11.26 -10.98 -8.36
CA ALA A 579 -11.26 -12.12 -7.46
C ALA A 579 -11.98 -11.83 -6.13
N SER A 580 -12.84 -12.75 -5.70
CA SER A 580 -13.41 -12.76 -4.34
C SER A 580 -12.41 -13.31 -3.33
N HIS A 581 -12.54 -12.93 -2.05
CA HIS A 581 -11.66 -13.32 -0.94
C HIS A 581 -10.19 -12.93 -1.17
N VAL A 582 -9.95 -11.61 -1.22
CA VAL A 582 -8.63 -11.00 -1.34
C VAL A 582 -8.40 -10.08 -0.16
N VAL A 583 -7.21 -10.14 0.43
CA VAL A 583 -6.80 -9.29 1.56
C VAL A 583 -5.61 -8.46 1.12
N LEU A 584 -5.68 -7.14 1.26
CA LEU A 584 -4.63 -6.21 0.86
C LEU A 584 -4.21 -5.32 2.05
N GLU A 585 -2.91 -5.19 2.29
CA GLU A 585 -2.36 -4.24 3.27
C GLU A 585 -1.51 -3.17 2.57
N ASN A 586 -1.65 -1.91 2.99
CA ASN A 586 -0.81 -0.79 2.58
C ASN A 586 -0.75 -0.61 1.06
N LEU A 587 -1.87 -0.16 0.48
CA LEU A 587 -1.99 0.21 -0.92
C LEU A 587 -1.82 1.72 -1.08
N TRP A 588 -1.05 2.13 -2.09
CA TRP A 588 -1.02 3.50 -2.58
C TRP A 588 -1.21 3.51 -4.09
N LEU A 589 -2.22 4.23 -4.58
CA LEU A 589 -2.63 4.27 -5.97
C LEU A 589 -2.66 5.74 -6.43
N TRP A 590 -1.52 6.20 -6.94
CA TRP A 590 -1.20 7.63 -7.13
C TRP A 590 -1.06 7.98 -8.61
N ARG A 591 -1.95 8.85 -9.10
CA ARG A 591 -1.70 9.61 -10.33
C ARG A 591 -0.83 10.80 -9.92
N ALA A 592 0.29 10.98 -10.62
CA ALA A 592 1.25 12.00 -10.26
C ALA A 592 0.64 13.40 -10.30
N ASP A 593 0.67 14.11 -9.16
CA ASP A 593 0.36 15.55 -9.05
C ASP A 593 1.59 16.44 -9.27
N HIS A 594 2.78 15.84 -9.14
CA HIS A 594 4.09 16.40 -9.44
C HIS A 594 5.00 15.33 -10.08
N ASP A 595 5.92 15.77 -10.93
CA ASP A 595 6.89 14.93 -11.63
C ASP A 595 8.30 15.53 -11.62
N ILE A 596 9.27 14.82 -12.19
CA ILE A 596 10.66 15.28 -12.31
C ILE A 596 10.82 16.60 -13.11
N GLY A 597 9.81 16.98 -13.90
CA GLY A 597 9.75 18.25 -14.63
C GLY A 597 9.12 19.41 -13.84
N GLY A 598 8.19 19.16 -12.91
CA GLY A 598 7.53 20.18 -12.11
C GLY A 598 6.18 19.72 -11.56
N ASP A 599 5.22 20.64 -11.48
CA ASP A 599 3.82 20.27 -11.21
C ASP A 599 3.24 19.49 -12.41
N VAL A 600 2.58 18.36 -12.16
CA VAL A 600 1.67 17.79 -13.16
C VAL A 600 0.42 18.68 -13.19
N ARG A 601 0.04 19.04 -14.41
CA ARG A 601 -0.98 20.05 -14.71
C ARG A 601 -1.75 19.62 -15.96
N LYS A 602 -2.96 20.15 -16.17
CA LYS A 602 -3.77 19.91 -17.37
C LYS A 602 -4.19 18.45 -17.61
N GLU A 603 -4.57 17.76 -16.53
CA GLU A 603 -5.07 16.37 -16.55
C GLU A 603 -4.08 15.35 -17.13
N ARG A 604 -2.79 15.72 -17.24
CA ARG A 604 -1.74 14.89 -17.84
C ARG A 604 -1.38 13.70 -16.97
N ASN A 605 -0.72 12.71 -17.57
CA ASN A 605 -0.65 11.36 -17.03
C ASN A 605 -2.07 10.80 -16.70
N PRO A 606 -3.02 10.80 -17.65
CA PRO A 606 -4.43 10.60 -17.36
C PRO A 606 -4.73 9.19 -16.82
N VAL A 607 -5.63 9.16 -15.84
CA VAL A 607 -6.21 7.95 -15.24
C VAL A 607 -7.67 8.23 -14.88
N ASP A 608 -8.59 7.32 -15.21
CA ASP A 608 -9.99 7.44 -14.78
C ASP A 608 -10.14 7.01 -13.30
N HIS A 609 -9.72 5.79 -12.96
CA HIS A 609 -9.94 5.16 -11.66
C HIS A 609 -8.64 4.70 -10.99
N ALA A 610 -8.54 4.81 -9.67
CA ALA A 610 -7.45 4.20 -8.92
C ALA A 610 -7.76 2.73 -8.65
N LEU A 611 -8.96 2.43 -8.12
CA LEU A 611 -9.34 1.07 -7.73
C LEU A 611 -10.77 0.72 -8.15
N GLU A 612 -10.93 -0.41 -8.84
CA GLU A 612 -12.23 -1.03 -9.10
C GLU A 612 -12.32 -2.41 -8.44
N VAL A 613 -13.29 -2.62 -7.53
CA VAL A 613 -13.46 -3.87 -6.77
C VAL A 613 -14.78 -4.55 -7.14
N HIS A 614 -14.69 -5.64 -7.91
CA HIS A 614 -15.82 -6.49 -8.28
C HIS A 614 -15.92 -7.77 -7.44
N GLY A 615 -14.81 -8.23 -6.87
CA GLY A 615 -14.76 -9.41 -6.02
C GLY A 615 -15.50 -9.25 -4.69
N ASN A 616 -16.21 -10.30 -4.26
CA ASN A 616 -16.89 -10.34 -2.97
C ASN A 616 -15.89 -10.60 -1.83
N SER A 617 -16.20 -10.12 -0.62
CA SER A 617 -15.39 -10.30 0.59
C SER A 617 -13.93 -9.85 0.45
N VAL A 618 -13.68 -8.81 -0.34
CA VAL A 618 -12.37 -8.14 -0.40
C VAL A 618 -12.19 -7.28 0.84
N THR A 619 -11.06 -7.42 1.52
CA THR A 619 -10.71 -6.70 2.75
C THR A 619 -9.42 -5.90 2.53
N ILE A 620 -9.44 -4.60 2.84
CA ILE A 620 -8.27 -3.72 2.67
C ILE A 620 -7.94 -3.02 4.00
N TYR A 621 -6.67 -3.06 4.37
CA TYR A 621 -6.10 -2.39 5.54
C TYR A 621 -5.09 -1.33 5.07
N GLY A 622 -5.43 -0.05 5.17
CA GLY A 622 -4.60 1.04 4.64
C GLY A 622 -4.71 1.17 3.13
N LEU A 623 -5.70 1.94 2.66
CA LEU A 623 -5.85 2.35 1.26
C LEU A 623 -5.61 3.86 1.11
N ALA A 624 -4.64 4.25 0.29
CA ALA A 624 -4.50 5.60 -0.24
C ALA A 624 -4.76 5.59 -1.76
N ALA A 625 -5.65 6.45 -2.25
CA ALA A 625 -5.99 6.56 -3.67
C ALA A 625 -6.20 8.02 -4.06
N GLU A 626 -5.44 8.53 -5.02
CA GLU A 626 -5.24 9.97 -5.17
C GLU A 626 -5.19 10.46 -6.63
N HIS A 627 -5.73 11.67 -6.82
CA HIS A 627 -5.59 12.53 -8.00
C HIS A 627 -6.05 11.97 -9.35
N VAL A 628 -6.83 10.88 -9.40
CA VAL A 628 -7.41 10.38 -10.66
C VAL A 628 -8.63 11.22 -11.10
N LEU A 629 -8.98 11.15 -12.39
CA LEU A 629 -9.88 12.09 -13.08
C LEU A 629 -11.36 11.72 -13.00
N ARG A 630 -11.71 10.52 -12.53
CA ARG A 630 -13.09 10.05 -12.29
C ARG A 630 -13.23 9.53 -10.85
N ASP A 631 -14.29 8.78 -10.56
CA ASP A 631 -14.47 8.11 -9.25
C ASP A 631 -13.17 7.41 -8.84
N GLN A 632 -12.58 7.77 -7.69
CA GLN A 632 -11.24 7.28 -7.37
C GLN A 632 -11.26 5.80 -6.96
N VAL A 633 -12.18 5.43 -6.07
CA VAL A 633 -12.49 4.04 -5.71
C VAL A 633 -13.92 3.70 -6.09
N ARG A 634 -14.13 2.57 -6.78
CA ARG A 634 -15.46 2.05 -7.16
C ARG A 634 -15.64 0.63 -6.66
N TRP A 635 -16.67 0.42 -5.86
CA TRP A 635 -16.91 -0.83 -5.16
C TRP A 635 -18.23 -1.48 -5.60
N TYR A 636 -18.13 -2.61 -6.29
CA TYR A 636 -19.23 -3.41 -6.82
C TYR A 636 -19.43 -4.73 -6.05
N GLY A 637 -18.40 -5.24 -5.36
CA GLY A 637 -18.44 -6.54 -4.66
C GLY A 637 -19.13 -6.50 -3.29
N GLN A 638 -19.84 -7.58 -2.95
CA GLN A 638 -20.56 -7.72 -1.67
C GLN A 638 -19.62 -8.03 -0.50
N HIS A 639 -20.04 -7.68 0.71
CA HIS A 639 -19.32 -7.90 1.98
C HIS A 639 -17.90 -7.30 1.98
N GLY A 640 -17.73 -6.18 1.28
CA GLY A 640 -16.46 -5.47 1.23
C GLY A 640 -16.08 -4.88 2.58
N ARG A 641 -14.78 -4.78 2.84
CA ARG A 641 -14.24 -4.19 4.07
C ARG A 641 -13.07 -3.26 3.78
N VAL A 642 -13.10 -2.05 4.32
CA VAL A 642 -11.97 -1.10 4.24
C VAL A 642 -11.71 -0.47 5.59
N TYR A 643 -10.50 -0.63 6.09
CA TYR A 643 -10.04 -0.02 7.33
C TYR A 643 -8.88 0.93 7.01
N PHE A 644 -9.06 2.21 7.31
CA PHE A 644 -8.29 3.33 6.76
C PHE A 644 -8.50 3.50 5.25
N PHE A 645 -9.07 4.64 4.88
CA PHE A 645 -9.02 5.20 3.54
C PHE A 645 -8.53 6.65 3.62
N GLN A 646 -7.63 7.04 2.73
CA GLN A 646 -7.25 8.43 2.49
C GLN A 646 -7.27 8.70 0.97
N SER A 647 -7.62 9.92 0.59
CA SER A 647 -7.71 10.34 -0.80
C SER A 647 -7.63 11.86 -0.92
N GLU A 648 -7.05 12.30 -2.03
CA GLU A 648 -6.96 13.70 -2.46
C GLU A 648 -7.58 13.81 -3.85
N PHE A 649 -8.43 14.82 -4.10
CA PHE A 649 -8.91 15.10 -5.45
C PHE A 649 -7.77 15.59 -6.39
N PRO A 650 -7.89 15.43 -7.72
CA PRO A 650 -6.92 15.94 -8.69
C PRO A 650 -6.72 17.45 -8.58
N TYR A 651 -5.50 17.88 -8.25
CA TYR A 651 -5.13 19.30 -8.13
C TYR A 651 -5.30 20.07 -9.46
N ASP A 652 -5.21 19.35 -10.58
CA ASP A 652 -5.15 19.87 -11.93
C ASP A 652 -6.36 19.52 -12.80
N ALA A 653 -7.47 19.10 -12.19
CA ALA A 653 -8.74 18.93 -12.89
C ALA A 653 -9.27 20.26 -13.44
N HIS A 654 -9.92 20.21 -14.60
CA HIS A 654 -10.50 21.36 -15.26
C HIS A 654 -12.01 21.47 -15.00
N GLY A 655 -12.47 22.68 -14.65
CA GLY A 655 -13.86 23.08 -14.89
C GLY A 655 -14.12 23.24 -16.40
N VAL A 656 -15.31 22.89 -16.87
CA VAL A 656 -15.63 22.90 -18.31
C VAL A 656 -15.97 24.31 -18.79
N GLY A 657 -14.93 25.08 -19.14
CA GLY A 657 -15.04 26.40 -19.73
C GLY A 657 -14.73 27.55 -18.76
N ALA A 658 -14.61 28.76 -19.30
CA ALA A 658 -14.48 29.97 -18.50
C ALA A 658 -15.84 30.38 -17.90
N THR A 659 -15.79 31.00 -16.71
CA THR A 659 -16.92 31.37 -15.82
C THR A 659 -17.64 30.19 -15.15
N GLU A 660 -17.21 29.87 -13.92
CA GLU A 660 -17.94 29.15 -12.85
C GLU A 660 -18.71 27.87 -13.23
N VAL A 661 -18.01 26.74 -13.43
CA VAL A 661 -18.64 25.41 -13.38
C VAL A 661 -17.76 24.36 -12.68
N GLU A 662 -18.44 23.62 -11.80
CA GLU A 662 -18.17 22.34 -11.14
C GLU A 662 -17.30 21.30 -11.88
N LEU A 663 -16.75 20.34 -11.12
CA LEU A 663 -16.35 19.02 -11.65
C LEU A 663 -17.53 18.34 -12.38
N ASP A 664 -17.29 17.28 -13.17
CA ASP A 664 -18.38 16.37 -13.54
C ASP A 664 -19.04 15.89 -12.25
N SER A 665 -20.30 16.29 -12.02
CA SER A 665 -20.99 16.31 -10.71
C SER A 665 -21.23 14.93 -10.07
N ARG A 666 -20.65 13.90 -10.67
CA ARG A 666 -20.68 12.49 -10.31
C ARG A 666 -19.30 11.95 -9.91
N VAL A 667 -18.23 12.74 -9.92
CA VAL A 667 -16.89 12.31 -9.48
C VAL A 667 -16.79 12.37 -7.95
N VAL A 668 -16.51 11.23 -7.31
CA VAL A 668 -16.30 11.13 -5.85
C VAL A 668 -15.01 10.38 -5.52
N ALA A 669 -14.47 10.54 -4.31
CA ALA A 669 -13.30 9.77 -3.88
C ALA A 669 -13.63 8.30 -3.63
N TYR A 670 -14.83 8.00 -3.10
CA TYR A 670 -15.23 6.63 -2.77
C TYR A 670 -16.69 6.36 -3.15
N ARG A 671 -16.93 5.44 -4.09
CA ARG A 671 -18.27 5.03 -4.54
C ARG A 671 -18.58 3.58 -4.22
N VAL A 672 -19.55 3.35 -3.34
CA VAL A 672 -20.26 2.06 -3.21
C VAL A 672 -21.37 2.03 -4.27
N MET A 673 -21.33 1.04 -5.16
CA MET A 673 -22.20 0.99 -6.34
C MET A 673 -23.63 0.52 -5.99
N PRO A 674 -24.67 0.94 -6.75
CA PRO A 674 -26.09 0.63 -6.46
C PRO A 674 -26.47 -0.85 -6.34
N ASN A 675 -25.61 -1.78 -6.75
CA ASN A 675 -25.82 -3.22 -6.62
C ASN A 675 -25.31 -3.81 -5.29
N VAL A 676 -24.55 -3.05 -4.48
CA VAL A 676 -23.99 -3.51 -3.21
C VAL A 676 -25.05 -3.44 -2.12
N THR A 677 -25.21 -4.52 -1.37
CA THR A 677 -26.09 -4.60 -0.18
C THR A 677 -25.33 -4.66 1.13
N SER A 678 -24.05 -5.08 1.11
CA SER A 678 -23.25 -5.28 2.32
C SER A 678 -21.83 -4.72 2.17
N HIS A 679 -21.43 -3.81 3.06
CA HIS A 679 -20.11 -3.17 3.07
C HIS A 679 -19.78 -2.59 4.46
N ASP A 680 -18.53 -2.66 4.92
CA ASP A 680 -18.06 -2.08 6.19
C ASP A 680 -16.77 -1.29 5.98
N ALA A 681 -16.85 0.05 5.98
CA ALA A 681 -15.70 0.92 5.78
C ALA A 681 -15.52 1.88 6.97
N ARG A 682 -14.30 2.00 7.51
CA ARG A 682 -14.02 2.77 8.74
C ARG A 682 -12.75 3.61 8.65
N GLY A 683 -12.84 4.87 9.08
CA GLY A 683 -11.75 5.85 9.03
C GLY A 683 -11.50 6.32 7.60
N LEU A 684 -12.50 6.95 6.96
CA LEU A 684 -12.43 7.42 5.57
C LEU A 684 -12.12 8.92 5.54
N SER A 685 -11.01 9.29 4.92
CA SER A 685 -10.56 10.66 4.73
C SER A 685 -10.55 11.08 3.27
N VAL A 686 -11.06 12.28 2.96
CA VAL A 686 -11.05 12.85 1.60
C VAL A 686 -10.69 14.34 1.64
N TYR A 687 -9.67 14.72 0.89
CA TYR A 687 -9.09 16.07 0.91
C TYR A 687 -9.24 16.79 -0.43
N SER A 688 -9.31 18.13 -0.37
CA SER A 688 -9.41 18.99 -1.55
C SER A 688 -8.33 20.06 -1.60
N PHE A 689 -7.47 19.97 -2.62
CA PHE A 689 -6.47 20.98 -3.00
C PHE A 689 -6.54 21.27 -4.51
N PHE A 690 -7.65 21.80 -4.99
CA PHE A 690 -7.74 22.22 -6.40
C PHE A 690 -6.82 23.42 -6.63
N ARG A 691 -5.66 23.16 -7.23
CA ARG A 691 -4.54 24.11 -7.35
C ARG A 691 -4.64 24.97 -8.61
N ASP A 692 -5.24 24.43 -9.66
CA ASP A 692 -5.23 25.04 -11.00
C ASP A 692 -6.54 25.76 -11.35
N HIS A 693 -7.68 25.35 -10.79
CA HIS A 693 -9.01 25.90 -11.09
C HIS A 693 -9.93 25.91 -9.86
N ASP A 694 -10.91 26.81 -9.84
CA ASP A 694 -11.99 26.81 -8.85
C ASP A 694 -12.99 25.69 -9.18
N VAL A 695 -12.99 24.64 -8.36
CA VAL A 695 -13.59 23.34 -8.66
C VAL A 695 -14.28 22.80 -7.41
N GLU A 696 -15.56 22.47 -7.55
CA GLU A 696 -16.37 22.01 -6.43
C GLU A 696 -16.81 20.56 -6.64
N ALA A 697 -16.55 19.69 -5.66
CA ALA A 697 -17.01 18.32 -5.65
C ALA A 697 -18.35 18.21 -4.90
N GLN A 698 -19.40 17.69 -5.53
CA GLN A 698 -20.74 17.57 -4.92
C GLN A 698 -20.75 16.74 -3.64
N THR A 699 -19.93 15.68 -3.57
CA THR A 699 -19.76 14.90 -2.34
C THR A 699 -18.42 14.17 -2.35
N ALA A 700 -17.83 13.94 -1.16
CA ALA A 700 -16.60 13.16 -1.06
C ALA A 700 -16.84 11.65 -1.28
N ILE A 701 -17.97 11.13 -0.80
CA ILE A 701 -18.29 9.69 -0.74
C ILE A 701 -19.71 9.48 -1.26
N SER A 702 -19.95 8.38 -1.98
CA SER A 702 -21.30 8.04 -2.46
C SER A 702 -21.66 6.57 -2.30
N PHE A 703 -22.94 6.31 -2.03
CA PHE A 703 -23.51 4.99 -1.74
C PHE A 703 -24.97 4.91 -2.24
N PRO A 704 -25.64 3.73 -2.19
CA PRO A 704 -26.98 3.56 -2.74
C PRO A 704 -28.09 4.22 -1.90
N ASP A 705 -28.90 5.09 -2.51
CA ASP A 705 -29.96 5.82 -1.80
C ASP A 705 -31.12 4.94 -1.28
N GLU A 706 -31.38 3.78 -1.91
CA GLU A 706 -32.35 2.79 -1.40
C GLU A 706 -32.00 2.30 0.04
N ALA A 707 -30.75 2.48 0.48
CA ALA A 707 -30.28 2.10 1.81
C ALA A 707 -30.58 3.16 2.90
N LEU A 708 -31.03 4.37 2.54
CA LEU A 708 -31.33 5.47 3.48
C LEU A 708 -32.63 5.28 4.28
N LEU A 709 -33.35 4.16 4.10
CA LEU A 709 -34.70 3.93 4.65
C LEU A 709 -34.76 3.57 6.15
N THR A 710 -33.93 4.20 6.99
CA THR A 710 -34.23 4.40 8.43
C THR A 710 -33.72 5.76 8.92
N PRO A 711 -34.60 6.71 9.30
CA PRO A 711 -34.17 7.99 9.84
C PRO A 711 -33.66 7.85 11.28
N LYS A 712 -32.32 7.82 11.43
CA LYS A 712 -31.61 8.17 12.68
C LYS A 712 -30.52 9.24 12.48
N ALA A 713 -30.68 10.07 11.45
CA ALA A 713 -29.99 11.35 11.34
C ALA A 713 -30.70 12.40 12.22
N THR A 714 -30.50 12.33 13.54
CA THR A 714 -30.89 13.43 14.44
C THR A 714 -29.87 14.56 14.29
N HIS A 715 -30.23 15.57 13.50
CA HIS A 715 -29.63 16.90 13.64
C HIS A 715 -29.95 17.42 15.05
N ASP A 716 -28.95 17.46 15.93
CA ASP A 716 -28.80 18.49 16.94
C ASP A 716 -27.37 18.43 17.50
N VAL A 717 -26.57 19.46 17.21
CA VAL A 717 -25.24 19.68 17.79
C VAL A 717 -25.21 21.07 18.44
N THR A 718 -26.12 21.25 19.39
CA THR A 718 -26.11 22.36 20.36
C THR A 718 -26.61 21.86 21.70
N THR A 719 -25.78 22.05 22.74
CA THR A 719 -26.14 22.02 24.17
C THR A 719 -26.98 20.85 24.68
N GLU A 720 -26.33 19.74 25.07
CA GLU A 720 -26.45 19.27 26.46
C GLU A 720 -25.27 18.38 26.87
N LEU A 721 -24.35 18.92 27.66
CA LEU A 721 -23.13 18.23 28.12
C LEU A 721 -23.21 17.87 29.62
N SER A 722 -24.39 17.43 30.08
CA SER A 722 -24.59 17.00 31.48
C SER A 722 -25.93 16.27 31.75
N SER A 723 -26.01 14.95 31.51
CA SER A 723 -26.77 14.06 32.40
C SER A 723 -26.36 12.60 32.23
N THR A 724 -26.40 11.83 33.32
CA THR A 724 -26.04 10.41 33.35
C THR A 724 -27.23 9.53 32.95
N SER A 725 -27.16 8.88 31.78
CA SER A 725 -28.03 7.74 31.48
C SER A 725 -27.27 6.61 30.77
N HIS A 726 -26.90 5.60 31.57
CA HIS A 726 -26.57 4.22 31.19
C HIS A 726 -25.90 3.97 29.84
N ALA A 727 -24.58 3.70 29.89
CA ALA A 727 -23.92 2.93 28.85
C ALA A 727 -24.66 1.61 28.62
N ALA A 728 -25.31 1.46 27.46
CA ALA A 728 -25.94 0.21 27.07
C ALA A 728 -24.83 -0.79 26.72
N ASN A 729 -24.55 -1.69 27.66
CA ASN A 729 -23.52 -2.73 27.51
C ASN A 729 -23.74 -3.57 26.24
N CYS A 730 -22.93 -3.33 25.22
CA CYS A 730 -22.68 -4.29 24.14
C CYS A 730 -21.73 -5.42 24.60
N THR A 731 -21.89 -5.91 25.84
CA THR A 731 -21.24 -7.14 26.33
C THR A 731 -21.99 -8.36 25.78
N GLY A 732 -22.07 -8.45 24.45
CA GLY A 732 -22.69 -9.54 23.71
C GLY A 732 -21.61 -10.41 23.08
N SER A 733 -21.35 -11.58 23.66
CA SER A 733 -20.43 -12.60 23.16
C SER A 733 -20.99 -13.37 21.95
N GLY A 734 -21.58 -12.64 21.00
CA GLY A 734 -22.04 -13.19 19.73
C GLY A 734 -20.88 -13.43 18.77
N GLU A 735 -21.00 -14.48 17.95
CA GLU A 735 -20.12 -14.68 16.81
C GLU A 735 -20.13 -13.45 15.87
N LEU A 736 -19.04 -13.24 15.13
CA LEU A 736 -19.00 -12.34 13.97
C LEU A 736 -19.78 -12.96 12.78
N GLN A 737 -21.07 -13.24 12.99
CA GLN A 737 -21.97 -13.55 11.89
C GLN A 737 -22.08 -12.32 10.97
N PRO A 738 -22.13 -12.50 9.63
CA PRO A 738 -22.24 -11.38 8.71
C PRO A 738 -23.53 -10.59 9.00
N ALA A 739 -23.38 -9.28 9.18
CA ALA A 739 -24.53 -8.40 9.35
C ALA A 739 -25.43 -8.48 8.10
N LYS A 740 -26.72 -8.77 8.32
CA LYS A 740 -27.74 -8.78 7.26
C LYS A 740 -27.68 -7.50 6.43
N ASP A 741 -27.43 -7.63 5.13
CA ASP A 741 -27.59 -6.62 4.07
C ASP A 741 -27.57 -5.15 4.53
N LYS A 742 -26.40 -4.76 5.04
CA LYS A 742 -26.14 -3.41 5.58
C LYS A 742 -24.83 -2.84 5.04
N ILE A 743 -24.90 -1.58 4.61
CA ILE A 743 -23.75 -0.72 4.34
C ILE A 743 -23.47 0.09 5.62
N SER A 744 -22.23 0.04 6.09
CA SER A 744 -21.75 0.80 7.25
C SER A 744 -20.50 1.58 6.84
N LEU A 745 -20.57 2.91 6.95
CA LEU A 745 -19.46 3.83 6.71
C LEU A 745 -19.21 4.60 8.02
N ARG A 746 -18.00 4.60 8.58
CA ARG A 746 -17.72 5.10 9.94
C ARG A 746 -16.49 6.01 9.97
N ASN A 747 -16.48 6.97 10.90
CA ASN A 747 -15.40 7.93 11.09
C ASN A 747 -15.00 8.59 9.75
N LEU A 748 -15.98 9.26 9.12
CA LEU A 748 -15.75 9.99 7.88
C LEU A 748 -15.14 11.35 8.21
N CYS A 749 -14.18 11.80 7.43
CA CYS A 749 -13.49 13.07 7.59
C CYS A 749 -13.25 13.72 6.24
N SER A 750 -13.56 15.01 6.11
CA SER A 750 -13.14 15.83 4.96
C SER A 750 -12.33 17.03 5.41
N ARG A 751 -11.38 17.47 4.58
CA ARG A 751 -10.47 18.59 4.88
C ARG A 751 -10.13 19.39 3.63
N TYR A 752 -10.23 20.71 3.69
CA TYR A 752 -9.75 21.60 2.65
C TYR A 752 -8.30 22.07 2.96
N LEU A 753 -7.46 22.08 1.93
CA LEU A 753 -6.00 22.23 2.06
C LEU A 753 -5.47 23.57 1.52
N ASN A 754 -6.31 24.60 1.46
CA ASN A 754 -5.97 25.95 0.98
C ASN A 754 -5.82 26.09 -0.56
N GLY A 755 -6.53 25.26 -1.33
CA GLY A 755 -6.65 25.42 -2.79
C GLY A 755 -7.67 26.49 -3.19
N TYR A 756 -8.14 26.40 -4.43
CA TYR A 756 -9.46 26.90 -4.83
C TYR A 756 -10.52 25.83 -4.53
N GLY A 757 -11.80 26.16 -4.72
CA GLY A 757 -12.88 25.19 -4.63
C GLY A 757 -13.06 24.52 -3.26
N GLY A 758 -13.62 23.31 -3.30
CA GLY A 758 -13.97 22.55 -2.11
C GLY A 758 -14.85 21.33 -2.38
N ILE A 759 -15.51 20.85 -1.34
CA ILE A 759 -16.44 19.71 -1.37
C ILE A 759 -17.76 20.14 -0.69
N ARG A 760 -18.91 20.04 -1.36
CA ARG A 760 -20.21 20.47 -0.80
C ARG A 760 -20.67 19.62 0.40
N SER A 761 -20.33 18.34 0.43
CA SER A 761 -20.79 17.39 1.46
C SER A 761 -19.84 16.21 1.67
N ILE A 762 -19.93 15.54 2.82
CA ILE A 762 -19.11 14.37 3.14
C ILE A 762 -19.63 13.11 2.42
N ALA A 763 -20.93 12.83 2.45
CA ALA A 763 -21.47 11.66 1.74
C ALA A 763 -22.95 11.81 1.32
N ASN A 764 -23.28 11.58 0.05
CA ASN A 764 -24.65 11.77 -0.54
C ASN A 764 -25.38 13.04 -0.01
N GLY A 765 -24.71 14.19 0.06
CA GLY A 765 -25.30 15.44 0.56
C GLY A 765 -25.30 15.62 2.08
N PHE A 766 -24.93 14.60 2.87
CA PHE A 766 -24.81 14.67 4.33
C PHE A 766 -23.42 15.16 4.79
N GLY A 767 -23.40 15.88 5.92
CA GLY A 767 -22.22 16.56 6.45
C GLY A 767 -21.97 17.92 5.75
N PRO A 768 -21.49 18.95 6.48
CA PRO A 768 -21.28 20.28 5.89
C PRO A 768 -20.08 20.29 4.92
N SER A 769 -20.00 21.35 4.13
CA SER A 769 -18.94 21.54 3.12
C SER A 769 -17.55 21.62 3.75
N VAL A 770 -16.51 21.37 2.95
CA VAL A 770 -15.15 21.85 3.22
C VAL A 770 -14.65 22.71 2.09
N ASP A 771 -14.24 23.92 2.43
CA ASP A 771 -13.92 25.01 1.50
C ASP A 771 -13.07 26.07 2.22
N ARG A 772 -12.82 27.22 1.58
CA ARG A 772 -12.02 28.32 2.17
C ARG A 772 -12.62 28.92 3.44
N ASN A 773 -13.95 28.92 3.58
CA ASN A 773 -14.67 29.47 4.73
C ASN A 773 -14.86 28.41 5.82
N ASN A 774 -15.04 27.14 5.44
CA ASN A 774 -15.02 26.00 6.35
C ASN A 774 -13.86 25.03 6.05
N PRO A 775 -12.62 25.32 6.48
CA PRO A 775 -11.46 24.50 6.10
C PRO A 775 -11.44 23.10 6.72
N GLY A 776 -12.26 22.83 7.74
CA GLY A 776 -12.28 21.56 8.48
C GLY A 776 -11.07 21.36 9.42
N PRO A 777 -10.71 20.12 9.79
CA PRO A 777 -11.37 18.88 9.39
C PRO A 777 -12.83 18.83 9.87
N VAL A 778 -13.73 18.44 8.97
CA VAL A 778 -15.14 18.17 9.30
C VAL A 778 -15.31 16.67 9.43
N TYR A 779 -15.99 16.24 10.48
CA TYR A 779 -16.24 14.82 10.75
C TYR A 779 -17.72 14.48 10.56
N PHE A 780 -18.00 13.28 10.04
CA PHE A 780 -19.33 12.67 10.06
C PHE A 780 -19.22 11.28 10.70
N PRO A 781 -19.90 11.00 11.83
CA PRO A 781 -19.54 9.89 12.71
C PRO A 781 -19.83 8.52 12.10
N SER A 782 -21.02 8.34 11.52
CA SER A 782 -21.38 7.08 10.84
C SER A 782 -22.61 7.20 9.95
N ILE A 783 -22.62 6.42 8.88
CA ILE A 783 -23.78 6.10 8.05
C ILE A 783 -24.02 4.61 8.18
N ASP A 784 -25.19 4.23 8.69
CA ASP A 784 -25.61 2.85 8.91
C ASP A 784 -26.90 2.62 8.11
N ALA A 785 -26.75 2.07 6.91
CA ALA A 785 -27.77 2.06 5.86
C ALA A 785 -28.20 0.62 5.54
N VAL A 786 -29.51 0.34 5.60
CA VAL A 786 -30.08 -1.02 5.47
C VAL A 786 -30.83 -1.11 4.16
N VAL A 787 -30.45 -2.06 3.30
CA VAL A 787 -31.12 -2.22 2.00
C VAL A 787 -32.44 -2.97 2.18
N ALA A 788 -33.55 -2.30 1.87
CA ALA A 788 -34.87 -2.91 1.93
C ALA A 788 -35.02 -4.01 0.85
N PRO A 789 -35.50 -5.23 1.18
CA PRO A 789 -35.74 -6.25 0.17
C PRO A 789 -36.74 -5.78 -0.89
N LYS A 790 -36.45 -5.98 -2.18
CA LYS A 790 -37.32 -5.53 -3.29
C LYS A 790 -38.73 -6.15 -3.30
N SER A 791 -39.00 -7.15 -2.46
CA SER A 791 -40.35 -7.65 -2.16
C SER A 791 -41.22 -6.66 -1.38
N MET A 792 -40.63 -5.77 -0.57
CA MET A 792 -41.34 -4.78 0.25
C MET A 792 -41.70 -3.50 -0.52
N LEU A 793 -41.21 -3.34 -1.76
CA LEU A 793 -41.54 -2.22 -2.66
C LEU A 793 -42.84 -2.43 -3.47
N LYS A 794 -43.68 -3.41 -3.09
CA LYS A 794 -45.03 -3.58 -3.66
C LYS A 794 -46.09 -2.93 -2.78
N SER A 795 -47.12 -2.38 -3.45
CA SER A 795 -48.30 -1.70 -2.89
C SER A 795 -48.05 -0.49 -1.98
N LYS A 796 -47.81 0.66 -2.61
CA LYS A 796 -48.50 1.91 -2.24
C LYS A 796 -48.92 2.75 -3.47
N THR A 797 -49.42 2.09 -4.51
CA THR A 797 -50.27 2.72 -5.52
C THR A 797 -51.64 3.01 -4.90
N SER A 798 -51.75 4.10 -4.14
CA SER A 798 -53.04 4.67 -3.79
C SER A 798 -53.67 5.24 -5.05
N SER A 799 -54.87 4.76 -5.39
CA SER A 799 -55.66 5.27 -6.51
C SER A 799 -56.00 6.74 -6.30
N VAL A 800 -55.39 7.61 -7.09
CA VAL A 800 -55.92 8.96 -7.34
C VAL A 800 -56.96 8.81 -8.44
N GLU A 801 -58.23 9.03 -8.11
CA GLU A 801 -59.30 9.08 -9.11
C GLU A 801 -59.15 10.39 -9.92
N GLU A 802 -59.21 10.28 -11.25
CA GLU A 802 -59.22 11.46 -12.12
C GLU A 802 -60.58 12.18 -12.00
N PRO A 803 -60.63 13.49 -11.70
CA PRO A 803 -61.87 14.26 -11.78
C PRO A 803 -62.31 14.38 -13.24
N GLY A 804 -63.33 13.59 -13.61
CA GLY A 804 -63.78 13.49 -15.00
C GLY A 804 -64.27 14.81 -15.60
N VAL A 805 -63.83 15.11 -16.82
CA VAL A 805 -64.23 16.30 -17.57
C VAL A 805 -65.73 16.24 -17.93
N GLN A 806 -66.52 17.22 -17.47
CA GLN A 806 -67.86 17.50 -17.99
C GLN A 806 -67.92 18.89 -18.63
N SER A 807 -68.59 18.97 -19.78
CA SER A 807 -68.54 20.14 -20.68
C SER A 807 -69.87 20.90 -20.76
N GLN A 808 -70.09 21.84 -19.84
CA GLN A 808 -71.04 22.96 -19.95
C GLN A 808 -70.45 24.15 -19.14
N GLY A 809 -70.63 25.43 -19.48
CA GLY A 809 -71.21 26.03 -20.67
C GLY A 809 -71.41 27.56 -20.49
N TRP A 810 -70.89 28.38 -21.40
CA TRP A 810 -71.16 29.83 -21.58
C TRP A 810 -71.14 30.76 -20.34
N SER A 811 -70.12 31.62 -20.24
CA SER A 811 -70.30 33.07 -20.48
C SER A 811 -68.97 33.84 -20.39
N GLN A 812 -68.90 35.00 -21.04
CA GLN A 812 -67.78 35.94 -20.90
C GLN A 812 -68.01 36.88 -19.71
N ARG A 813 -66.94 37.23 -18.99
CA ARG A 813 -66.67 38.62 -18.56
C ARG A 813 -65.19 38.84 -18.26
N THR A 814 -64.85 40.10 -18.06
CA THR A 814 -63.51 40.70 -18.17
C THR A 814 -62.93 41.11 -16.81
N ASP A 815 -61.70 41.65 -16.86
CA ASP A 815 -61.07 42.56 -15.88
C ASP A 815 -60.44 41.93 -14.63
N GLY A 816 -59.29 42.51 -14.19
CA GLY A 816 -58.73 42.31 -12.85
C GLY A 816 -57.23 42.00 -12.80
N ASP A 817 -56.38 43.04 -12.80
CA ASP A 817 -54.93 42.96 -12.61
C ASP A 817 -54.51 42.33 -11.26
N LEU A 818 -53.51 41.43 -11.27
CA LEU A 818 -52.13 41.71 -10.80
C LEU A 818 -51.18 40.51 -10.95
#